data_AF-A0A812UYY3-F1
#
_entry.id   AF-A0A812UYY3-F1
#
_cell.length_a   1.000
_cell.length_b   1.000
_cell.length_c   1.000
_cell.angle_alpha   90.00
_cell.angle_beta   90.00
_cell.angle_gamma   90.00
#
_symmetry.space_group_name_H-M   'P 1'
#
loop_
_entity.id
_entity.type
_entity.pdbx_description
1 polymer ?
#
loop_
_entity_poly.entity_id
_entity_poly.type
_entity_poly.pdbx_seq_one_letter_code
_entity_poly.pdbx_strand_id
1 'polypeptide(L)'
;MSTAKLEKKLAKLEVKLRAEFQADLKKAFQECIARLERSEAKLASYHEEDSASFNIDALADMIKRQEENPEKIQENQEEVPEAAQEEIPSESELEEEVEHHSDFEPVPFMESTWNVVLVMGLTDAGRLDELLGILLMLCSAVVQVMFGVVLLSRDFQGAPFENNLESASRWRRSLAHSHLHMDLAETSLVSRVCNIDESLIVSVGQASLLGEINSFLGMAKQDLARPDFAPGLWLSMLCVMLWCLFLCQEFRSIWLTVEAVLGIPIRKLTAFKDGRFDHISRGRWLLFMLTRLVRAVIAGVLLYGGVLFLASTTSIRDLMLNAVGLGIIMEVDEMIFNSLMPVKMQNAIQKLESIPVRFSRRRSQVEAIALLLLMVGLLVWPYFTYIEPLTSLMLQVKQVYCGGDQNFVVGLNTGQGVIFARSTLPFNSQVESNVSRTEREVMEYAFRGSSAFLQFEDNSNFEMRRSESLADTTSRVLACEDFDMWFVEGQGLDDIRYLDFYRVYWNTVLDDLGFQPGATCPQMEAFCHDSKLLRLVCSKTCGCGDVGVTAWFMVEEQGCPRVCKRDGFKLLSQKPCADMGKNEDKWHDLWTAYPASIARFAGFANDTLKLEDLIERGDQMIEAGCGALARNGEQREELVTGTDLCDGFHRFYAPLKELCPVACGCLGQSGNGCPGSCACYDDNQALLADLPYAPLFDGVSSCSDAALKGLCSEAVIRKHCLVSCGVCTPPQADDEAADDEAEGDDSHEAGDDGPSEVGDGHDSGDMGDDDGHDSGDMGDDDGHDAGDAGDDDGHEAGDYGYAAAEGDEAAEAGDGPDGGDVNLEEDDGAA
;
A
#
# COMPACT_ATOMS: atom_id res chain seq x y z
N MET A 1 -57.16 -20.92 46.78
CA MET A 1 -57.27 -19.44 46.75
C MET A 1 -57.79 -19.06 45.37
N SER A 2 -58.86 -18.25 45.22
CA SER A 2 -59.38 -17.96 43.86
C SER A 2 -58.39 -17.08 43.09
N THR A 3 -58.23 -17.32 41.79
CA THR A 3 -57.31 -16.62 40.88
C THR A 3 -57.45 -15.10 40.97
N ALA A 4 -58.69 -14.60 41.11
CA ALA A 4 -58.98 -13.18 41.31
C ALA A 4 -58.36 -12.58 42.58
N LYS A 5 -58.20 -13.36 43.66
CA LYS A 5 -57.51 -12.90 44.89
C LYS A 5 -55.99 -12.85 44.71
N LEU A 6 -55.43 -13.72 43.87
CA LEU A 6 -54.00 -13.75 43.58
C LEU A 6 -53.61 -12.60 42.65
N GLU A 7 -54.37 -12.37 41.58
CA GLU A 7 -54.18 -11.24 40.65
C GLU A 7 -54.25 -9.89 41.38
N LYS A 8 -55.21 -9.73 42.30
CA LYS A 8 -55.35 -8.50 43.08
C LYS A 8 -54.18 -8.29 44.06
N LYS A 9 -53.58 -9.37 44.57
CA LYS A 9 -52.36 -9.31 45.39
C LYS A 9 -51.14 -8.99 44.54
N LEU A 10 -51.03 -9.58 43.35
CA LEU A 10 -49.93 -9.37 42.42
C LEU A 10 -49.91 -7.92 41.92
N ALA A 11 -51.06 -7.38 41.51
CA ALA A 11 -51.19 -5.99 41.09
C ALA A 11 -50.86 -5.01 42.24
N LYS A 12 -51.27 -5.33 43.48
CA LYS A 12 -50.92 -4.51 44.64
C LYS A 12 -49.42 -4.57 44.97
N LEU A 13 -48.80 -5.73 44.79
CA LEU A 13 -47.36 -5.91 44.99
C LEU A 13 -46.57 -5.15 43.92
N GLU A 14 -46.99 -5.21 42.66
CA GLU A 14 -46.36 -4.51 41.54
C GLU A 14 -46.38 -2.98 41.72
N VAL A 15 -47.53 -2.42 42.13
CA VAL A 15 -47.64 -0.99 42.42
C VAL A 15 -46.73 -0.59 43.59
N LYS A 16 -46.66 -1.40 44.64
CA LYS A 16 -45.78 -1.15 45.78
C LYS A 16 -44.30 -1.19 45.37
N LEU A 17 -43.90 -2.20 44.59
CA LEU A 17 -42.52 -2.36 44.13
C LEU A 17 -42.09 -1.19 43.22
N ARG A 18 -42.98 -0.74 42.32
CA ARG A 18 -42.71 0.43 41.47
C ARG A 18 -42.53 1.71 42.29
N ALA A 19 -43.34 1.91 43.33
CA ALA A 19 -43.23 3.07 44.20
C ALA A 19 -41.93 3.07 45.01
N GLU A 20 -41.55 1.92 45.59
CA GLU A 20 -40.27 1.76 46.32
C GLU A 20 -39.08 1.99 45.40
N PHE A 21 -39.10 1.40 44.19
CA PHE A 21 -38.03 1.57 43.21
C PHE A 21 -37.90 3.04 42.74
N GLN A 22 -39.01 3.74 42.51
CA GLN A 22 -38.96 5.16 42.16
C GLN A 22 -38.42 6.05 43.28
N ALA A 23 -38.69 5.70 44.53
CA ALA A 23 -38.16 6.42 45.69
C ALA A 23 -36.63 6.22 45.82
N ASP A 24 -36.16 4.98 45.67
CA ASP A 24 -34.73 4.65 45.73
C ASP A 24 -33.96 5.27 44.56
N LEU A 25 -34.54 5.26 43.35
CA LEU A 25 -33.95 5.89 42.17
C LEU A 25 -33.81 7.41 42.37
N LYS A 26 -34.84 8.08 42.89
CA LYS A 26 -34.78 9.53 43.20
C LYS A 26 -33.70 9.84 44.22
N LYS A 27 -33.58 9.01 45.26
CA LYS A 27 -32.57 9.17 46.32
C LYS A 27 -31.14 9.01 45.75
N ALA A 28 -30.90 7.98 44.95
CA ALA A 28 -29.61 7.76 44.30
C ALA A 28 -29.26 8.91 43.34
N PHE A 29 -30.25 9.40 42.57
CA PHE A 29 -30.05 10.49 41.63
C PHE A 29 -29.72 11.82 42.35
N GLN A 30 -30.40 12.13 43.46
CA GLN A 30 -30.08 13.30 44.28
C GLN A 30 -28.67 13.21 44.89
N GLU A 31 -28.22 12.03 45.32
CA GLU A 31 -26.85 11.87 45.80
C GLU A 31 -25.81 12.11 44.69
N CYS A 32 -26.12 11.69 43.46
CA CYS A 32 -25.26 11.91 42.30
C CYS A 32 -25.18 13.40 41.93
N ILE A 33 -26.31 14.13 41.93
CA ILE A 33 -26.35 15.59 41.71
C ILE A 33 -25.50 16.29 42.78
N ALA A 34 -25.67 15.95 44.05
CA ALA A 34 -24.92 16.55 45.15
C ALA A 34 -23.40 16.25 45.09
N ARG A 35 -22.98 15.18 44.41
CA ARG A 35 -21.56 14.91 44.11
C ARG A 35 -21.07 15.75 42.94
N LEU A 36 -21.89 15.95 41.92
CA LEU A 36 -21.58 16.78 40.77
C LEU A 36 -21.38 18.24 41.19
N GLU A 37 -22.32 18.81 41.96
CA GLU A 37 -22.24 20.17 42.48
C GLU A 37 -20.99 20.38 43.37
N ARG A 38 -20.63 19.38 44.18
CA ARG A 38 -19.38 19.41 44.95
C ARG A 38 -18.12 19.37 44.07
N SER A 39 -18.19 18.70 42.93
CA SER A 39 -17.08 18.60 41.98
C SER A 39 -16.92 19.90 41.20
N GLU A 40 -18.03 20.51 40.77
CA GLU A 40 -18.06 21.84 40.15
C GLU A 40 -17.56 22.92 41.10
N ALA A 41 -17.99 22.91 42.37
CA ALA A 41 -17.49 23.85 43.37
C ALA A 41 -15.97 23.72 43.61
N LYS A 42 -15.43 22.49 43.57
CA LYS A 42 -13.97 22.26 43.62
C LYS A 42 -13.28 22.80 42.37
N LEU A 43 -13.83 22.56 41.18
CA LEU A 43 -13.28 23.07 39.93
C LEU A 43 -13.27 24.61 39.90
N ALA A 44 -14.34 25.25 40.38
CA ALA A 44 -14.41 26.70 40.51
C ALA A 44 -13.31 27.25 41.44
N SER A 45 -13.02 26.56 42.54
CA SER A 45 -11.92 26.98 43.45
C SER A 45 -10.53 26.85 42.82
N TYR A 46 -10.29 25.84 41.98
CA TYR A 46 -9.02 25.73 41.23
C TYR A 46 -8.87 26.84 40.19
N HIS A 47 -9.98 27.25 39.57
CA HIS A 47 -9.97 28.31 38.57
C HIS A 47 -9.67 29.69 39.19
N GLU A 48 -10.04 29.92 40.46
CA GLU A 48 -9.67 31.14 41.19
C GLU A 48 -8.17 31.17 41.57
N GLU A 49 -7.55 30.03 41.90
CA GLU A 49 -6.11 29.97 42.21
C GLU A 49 -5.20 30.17 40.99
N ASP A 50 -5.58 29.67 39.80
CA ASP A 50 -4.78 29.84 38.57
C ASP A 50 -4.98 31.22 37.90
N SER A 51 -6.13 31.87 38.14
CA SER A 51 -6.42 33.20 37.59
C SER A 51 -5.61 34.35 38.21
N ALA A 52 -4.85 34.08 39.29
CA ALA A 52 -3.91 35.05 39.86
C ALA A 52 -2.63 35.27 39.00
N SER A 53 -2.49 34.59 37.85
CA SER A 53 -1.30 34.74 36.98
C SER A 53 -1.57 35.07 35.51
N PHE A 54 -2.83 35.28 35.09
CA PHE A 54 -3.14 35.51 33.67
C PHE A 54 -4.10 36.68 33.46
N ASN A 55 -3.63 37.71 32.75
CA ASN A 55 -4.35 38.95 32.50
C ASN A 55 -5.39 38.76 31.37
N ILE A 56 -6.65 38.57 31.76
CA ILE A 56 -7.81 38.21 30.93
C ILE A 56 -8.64 39.44 30.48
N ASP A 57 -8.11 40.66 30.61
CA ASP A 57 -8.82 41.87 30.14
C ASP A 57 -9.05 41.90 28.61
N ALA A 58 -8.36 41.06 27.83
CA ALA A 58 -8.53 40.97 26.38
C ALA A 58 -9.63 39.98 25.93
N LEU A 59 -10.04 39.02 26.77
CA LEU A 59 -11.02 37.98 26.37
C LEU A 59 -12.46 38.34 26.77
N ALA A 60 -12.61 39.22 27.76
CA ALA A 60 -13.90 39.69 28.27
C ALA A 60 -14.74 40.47 27.23
N ASP A 61 -14.09 41.07 26.23
CA ASP A 61 -14.78 41.85 25.20
C ASP A 61 -15.32 41.00 24.03
N MET A 62 -14.82 39.77 23.86
CA MET A 62 -15.31 38.85 22.82
C MET A 62 -16.55 38.06 23.25
N ILE A 63 -16.64 37.66 24.52
CA ILE A 63 -17.76 36.81 25.00
C ILE A 63 -19.04 37.64 25.19
N LYS A 64 -18.92 38.97 25.37
CA LYS A 64 -20.05 39.88 25.58
C LYS A 64 -20.97 40.07 24.36
N ARG A 65 -20.74 39.36 23.25
CA ARG A 65 -21.46 39.57 21.98
C ARG A 65 -22.38 38.46 21.51
N GLN A 66 -22.50 37.32 22.19
CA GLN A 66 -23.19 36.18 21.56
C GLN A 66 -24.53 35.70 22.10
N GLU A 67 -25.11 36.23 23.18
CA GLU A 67 -26.44 35.74 23.61
C GLU A 67 -27.37 36.86 24.11
N GLU A 68 -28.04 37.52 23.16
CA GLU A 68 -29.31 38.21 23.40
C GLU A 68 -30.47 37.36 22.84
N ASN A 69 -31.21 36.68 23.74
CA ASN A 69 -32.69 36.49 23.82
C ASN A 69 -33.47 35.88 22.61
N PRO A 70 -34.70 35.29 22.74
CA PRO A 70 -35.54 35.17 23.95
C PRO A 70 -36.40 33.87 24.11
N GLU A 71 -37.13 33.85 25.24
CA GLU A 71 -38.56 33.46 25.40
C GLU A 71 -38.98 32.34 26.38
N LYS A 72 -40.07 32.69 27.07
CA LYS A 72 -40.73 32.09 28.24
C LYS A 72 -41.71 30.98 27.84
N ILE A 73 -41.84 29.92 28.66
CA ILE A 73 -43.11 29.21 28.86
C ILE A 73 -43.25 28.84 30.36
N GLN A 74 -44.28 29.40 31.00
CA GLN A 74 -44.90 28.95 32.25
C GLN A 74 -45.86 27.80 31.94
N GLU A 75 -45.96 26.76 32.78
CA GLU A 75 -47.27 26.18 33.16
C GLU A 75 -47.19 25.17 34.33
N ASN A 76 -48.01 25.46 35.35
CA ASN A 76 -48.84 24.57 36.19
C ASN A 76 -48.19 23.46 37.05
N GLN A 77 -48.03 23.79 38.34
CA GLN A 77 -48.10 22.85 39.47
C GLN A 77 -49.57 22.69 39.92
N GLU A 78 -50.05 21.45 39.94
CA GLU A 78 -51.35 21.06 40.49
C GLU A 78 -51.14 20.41 41.87
N GLU A 79 -51.68 21.02 42.92
CA GLU A 79 -51.73 20.49 44.28
C GLU A 79 -52.67 19.28 44.37
N VAL A 80 -52.21 18.20 45.03
CA VAL A 80 -53.06 17.07 45.45
C VAL A 80 -52.77 16.77 46.93
N PRO A 81 -53.80 16.56 47.78
CA PRO A 81 -53.75 16.89 49.20
C PRO A 81 -53.24 15.78 50.12
N GLU A 82 -52.68 16.26 51.22
CA GLU A 82 -52.33 15.58 52.46
C GLU A 82 -53.54 14.90 53.11
N ALA A 83 -53.51 13.57 53.28
CA ALA A 83 -54.47 12.85 54.11
C ALA A 83 -53.90 11.53 54.69
N ALA A 84 -54.06 11.43 56.02
CA ALA A 84 -54.17 10.24 56.87
C ALA A 84 -52.92 9.37 57.10
N GLN A 85 -52.24 9.66 58.22
CA GLN A 85 -51.45 8.68 58.97
C GLN A 85 -52.39 7.64 59.60
N GLU A 86 -52.29 6.38 59.16
CA GLU A 86 -52.82 5.22 59.88
C GLU A 86 -51.71 4.61 60.75
N GLU A 87 -52.04 4.35 62.01
CA GLU A 87 -51.20 3.75 63.03
C GLU A 87 -50.70 2.35 62.63
N ILE A 88 -49.39 2.16 62.68
CA ILE A 88 -48.71 0.87 62.54
C ILE A 88 -48.81 0.15 63.90
N PRO A 89 -49.39 -1.07 63.98
CA PRO A 89 -49.38 -1.86 65.21
C PRO A 89 -47.97 -2.35 65.51
N SER A 90 -47.60 -2.27 66.79
CA SER A 90 -46.31 -2.65 67.34
C SER A 90 -45.96 -4.13 67.12
N GLU A 91 -44.82 -4.32 66.46
CA GLU A 91 -44.12 -5.55 66.10
C GLU A 91 -43.38 -6.13 67.33
N SER A 92 -44.08 -6.50 68.39
CA SER A 92 -43.39 -7.01 69.60
C SER A 92 -44.07 -8.16 70.36
N GLU A 93 -45.07 -8.85 69.82
CA GLU A 93 -45.71 -9.98 70.52
C GLU A 93 -46.07 -11.19 69.63
N LEU A 94 -45.34 -11.43 68.53
CA LEU A 94 -45.58 -12.59 67.67
C LEU A 94 -44.32 -13.40 67.31
N GLU A 95 -43.37 -13.52 68.24
CA GLU A 95 -42.17 -14.37 68.08
C GLU A 95 -42.04 -15.35 69.25
N GLU A 96 -42.95 -16.31 69.38
CA GLU A 96 -42.66 -17.53 70.16
C GLU A 96 -43.52 -18.74 69.75
N GLU A 97 -43.82 -18.89 68.45
CA GLU A 97 -44.08 -20.24 67.90
C GLU A 97 -42.76 -20.75 67.32
N VAL A 98 -42.15 -21.70 68.01
CA VAL A 98 -41.00 -22.47 67.54
C VAL A 98 -41.41 -23.18 66.25
N GLU A 99 -41.18 -22.52 65.12
CA GLU A 99 -41.20 -23.12 63.80
C GLU A 99 -40.20 -24.27 63.81
N HIS A 100 -40.74 -25.48 63.87
CA HIS A 100 -40.04 -26.69 63.49
C HIS A 100 -39.77 -26.55 61.98
N HIS A 101 -38.73 -25.77 61.63
CA HIS A 101 -38.24 -25.62 60.27
C HIS A 101 -38.00 -27.03 59.73
N SER A 102 -38.94 -27.50 58.92
CA SER A 102 -38.82 -28.80 58.30
C SER A 102 -37.63 -28.73 57.33
N ASP A 103 -36.61 -29.58 57.51
CA ASP A 103 -35.39 -29.68 56.68
C ASP A 103 -35.65 -30.10 55.21
N PHE A 104 -36.86 -29.86 54.69
CA PHE A 104 -37.30 -30.21 53.36
C PHE A 104 -37.49 -28.93 52.55
N GLU A 105 -36.64 -28.75 51.54
CA GLU A 105 -36.81 -27.70 50.55
C GLU A 105 -37.61 -28.29 49.37
N PRO A 106 -38.74 -27.68 48.99
CA PRO A 106 -39.53 -28.14 47.86
C PRO A 106 -38.79 -27.86 46.55
N VAL A 107 -38.47 -28.91 45.78
CA VAL A 107 -37.90 -28.76 44.43
C VAL A 107 -39.03 -28.73 43.41
N PRO A 108 -39.32 -27.58 42.77
CA PRO A 108 -40.35 -27.50 41.73
C PRO A 108 -39.88 -28.19 40.45
N PHE A 109 -40.82 -28.79 39.72
CA PHE A 109 -40.54 -29.26 38.37
C PHE A 109 -40.51 -28.08 37.41
N MET A 110 -39.39 -27.86 36.72
CA MET A 110 -39.29 -26.83 35.70
C MET A 110 -40.18 -27.13 34.49
N GLU A 111 -40.68 -26.06 33.87
CA GLU A 111 -41.50 -26.09 32.66
C GLU A 111 -40.62 -26.42 31.45
N SER A 112 -40.44 -27.72 31.17
CA SER A 112 -39.56 -28.18 30.10
C SER A 112 -40.12 -29.42 29.41
N THR A 113 -39.86 -29.53 28.10
CA THR A 113 -40.24 -30.68 27.25
C THR A 113 -39.75 -32.01 27.82
N TRP A 114 -38.62 -31.99 28.53
CA TRP A 114 -38.00 -33.17 29.13
C TRP A 114 -38.78 -33.73 30.33
N ASN A 115 -39.66 -32.94 30.95
CA ASN A 115 -40.52 -33.39 32.05
C ASN A 115 -41.81 -34.07 31.59
N VAL A 116 -42.14 -34.00 30.29
CA VAL A 116 -43.36 -34.60 29.71
C VAL A 116 -43.43 -36.10 29.98
N VAL A 117 -42.29 -36.79 30.00
CA VAL A 117 -42.17 -38.23 30.29
C VAL A 117 -42.81 -38.63 31.63
N LEU A 118 -42.78 -37.74 32.64
CA LEU A 118 -43.36 -38.01 33.95
C LEU A 118 -44.89 -38.04 33.92
N VAL A 119 -45.48 -37.18 33.08
CA VAL A 119 -46.92 -36.89 33.03
C VAL A 119 -47.62 -37.69 31.93
N MET A 120 -46.86 -38.17 30.93
CA MET A 120 -47.35 -38.94 29.80
C MET A 120 -48.13 -40.20 30.25
N GLY A 121 -49.38 -40.33 29.80
CA GLY A 121 -50.28 -41.42 30.17
C GLY A 121 -50.92 -41.32 31.56
N LEU A 122 -50.73 -40.21 32.29
CA LEU A 122 -51.44 -39.93 33.56
C LEU A 122 -52.52 -38.86 33.43
N THR A 123 -52.45 -38.04 32.39
CA THR A 123 -53.38 -36.93 32.17
C THR A 123 -54.59 -37.38 31.36
N ASP A 124 -55.73 -36.71 31.57
CA ASP A 124 -56.90 -36.79 30.69
C ASP A 124 -56.67 -36.06 29.33
N ALA A 125 -55.42 -35.94 28.91
CA ALA A 125 -55.03 -35.39 27.62
C ALA A 125 -55.41 -36.38 26.51
N GLY A 126 -55.78 -35.88 25.33
CA GLY A 126 -56.09 -36.76 24.21
C GLY A 126 -54.83 -37.49 23.73
N ARG A 127 -54.99 -38.64 23.06
CA ARG A 127 -53.85 -39.34 22.41
C ARG A 127 -53.06 -38.44 21.46
N LEU A 128 -53.72 -37.45 20.86
CA LEU A 128 -53.08 -36.46 20.00
C LEU A 128 -52.16 -35.52 20.79
N ASP A 129 -52.60 -35.04 21.97
CA ASP A 129 -51.80 -34.19 22.85
C ASP A 129 -50.56 -34.96 23.36
N GLU A 130 -50.74 -36.24 23.69
CA GLU A 130 -49.64 -37.12 24.09
C GLU A 130 -48.62 -37.32 22.96
N LEU A 131 -49.10 -37.62 21.75
CA LEU A 131 -48.25 -37.75 20.56
C LEU A 131 -47.49 -36.44 20.28
N LEU A 132 -48.17 -35.30 20.39
CA LEU A 132 -47.56 -33.99 20.20
C LEU A 132 -46.49 -33.71 21.26
N GLY A 133 -46.73 -34.03 22.53
CA GLY A 133 -45.72 -33.90 23.59
C GLY A 133 -44.45 -34.72 23.33
N ILE A 134 -44.59 -35.96 22.82
CA ILE A 134 -43.45 -36.80 22.41
C ILE A 134 -42.72 -36.17 21.23
N LEU A 135 -43.46 -35.72 20.21
CA LEU A 135 -42.87 -35.10 19.02
C LEU A 135 -42.11 -33.82 19.36
N LEU A 136 -42.63 -32.98 20.28
CA LEU A 136 -41.97 -31.77 20.75
C LEU A 136 -40.71 -32.06 21.55
N MET A 137 -40.72 -33.10 22.40
CA MET A 137 -39.51 -33.55 23.10
C MET A 137 -38.43 -34.03 22.12
N LEU A 138 -38.80 -34.83 21.11
CA LEU A 138 -37.87 -35.27 20.08
C LEU A 138 -37.35 -34.09 19.24
N CYS A 139 -38.23 -33.16 18.84
CA CYS A 139 -37.87 -31.96 18.10
C CYS A 139 -36.86 -31.11 18.89
N SER A 140 -37.13 -30.89 20.18
CA SER A 140 -36.23 -30.16 21.09
C SER A 140 -34.86 -30.83 21.18
N ALA A 141 -34.80 -32.15 21.33
CA ALA A 141 -33.54 -32.90 21.33
C ALA A 141 -32.80 -32.77 19.98
N VAL A 142 -33.51 -32.89 18.86
CA VAL A 142 -32.93 -32.74 17.51
C VAL A 142 -32.35 -31.34 17.32
N VAL A 143 -33.06 -30.28 17.69
CA VAL A 143 -32.58 -28.90 17.57
C VAL A 143 -31.31 -28.68 18.39
N GLN A 144 -31.28 -29.12 19.65
CA GLN A 144 -30.09 -28.97 20.48
C GLN A 144 -28.90 -29.81 19.98
N VAL A 145 -29.15 -31.02 19.46
CA VAL A 145 -28.11 -31.85 18.81
C VAL A 145 -27.57 -31.16 17.56
N MET A 146 -28.44 -30.58 16.73
CA MET A 146 -28.04 -29.83 15.52
C MET A 146 -27.16 -28.64 15.90
N PHE A 147 -27.50 -27.88 16.93
CA PHE A 147 -26.63 -26.81 17.44
C PHE A 147 -25.28 -27.35 17.93
N GLY A 148 -25.27 -28.48 18.64
CA GLY A 148 -24.03 -29.14 19.05
C GLY A 148 -23.15 -29.53 17.86
N VAL A 149 -23.75 -30.07 16.78
CA VAL A 149 -23.04 -30.41 15.53
C VAL A 149 -22.51 -29.16 14.84
N VAL A 150 -23.31 -28.09 14.74
CA VAL A 150 -22.89 -26.82 14.14
C VAL A 150 -21.71 -26.21 14.90
N LEU A 151 -21.78 -26.15 16.24
CA LEU A 151 -20.69 -25.62 17.07
C LEU A 151 -19.39 -26.44 16.96
N LEU A 152 -19.50 -27.75 16.70
CA LEU A 152 -18.35 -28.63 16.49
C LEU A 152 -17.88 -28.69 15.03
N SER A 153 -18.60 -28.09 14.10
CA SER A 153 -18.22 -28.07 12.69
C SER A 153 -17.01 -27.16 12.48
N ARG A 154 -16.07 -27.61 11.63
CA ARG A 154 -14.87 -26.83 11.28
C ARG A 154 -15.24 -25.53 10.57
N ASP A 155 -16.28 -25.56 9.73
CA ASP A 155 -16.73 -24.39 8.98
C ASP A 155 -17.21 -23.27 9.91
N PHE A 156 -17.90 -23.63 11.00
CA PHE A 156 -18.38 -22.65 11.98
C PHE A 156 -17.26 -22.15 12.91
N GLN A 157 -16.28 -22.99 13.24
CA GLN A 157 -15.11 -22.59 14.03
C GLN A 157 -14.14 -21.69 13.25
N GLY A 158 -14.23 -21.70 11.92
CA GLY A 158 -13.32 -20.99 11.03
C GLY A 158 -12.03 -21.76 10.78
N ALA A 159 -11.20 -21.22 9.88
CA ALA A 159 -9.87 -21.75 9.64
C ALA A 159 -8.99 -21.59 10.90
N PRO A 160 -8.10 -22.55 11.19
CA PRO A 160 -7.15 -22.43 12.29
C PRO A 160 -6.35 -21.14 12.13
N PHE A 161 -6.18 -20.40 13.23
CA PHE A 161 -5.52 -19.09 13.22
C PHE A 161 -4.05 -19.21 12.76
N GLU A 162 -3.46 -20.40 12.82
CA GLU A 162 -2.13 -20.74 12.32
C GLU A 162 -1.98 -20.43 10.82
N ASN A 163 -3.05 -20.51 10.04
CA ASN A 163 -3.02 -20.16 8.61
C ASN A 163 -2.69 -18.67 8.38
N ASN A 164 -2.99 -17.81 9.36
CA ASN A 164 -2.62 -16.39 9.29
C ASN A 164 -1.11 -16.20 9.44
N LEU A 165 -0.40 -17.10 10.12
CA LEU A 165 1.06 -17.03 10.26
C LEU A 165 1.74 -17.32 8.93
N GLU A 166 1.28 -18.36 8.21
CA GLU A 166 1.79 -18.67 6.87
C GLU A 166 1.47 -17.55 5.89
N SER A 167 0.23 -17.04 5.94
CA SER A 167 -0.21 -15.93 5.11
C SER A 167 0.60 -14.66 5.37
N ALA A 168 0.90 -14.35 6.64
CA ALA A 168 1.77 -13.25 7.04
C ALA A 168 3.19 -13.42 6.48
N SER A 169 3.76 -14.62 6.60
CA SER A 169 5.10 -14.94 6.10
C SER A 169 5.19 -14.83 4.58
N ARG A 170 4.17 -15.32 3.86
CA ARG A 170 4.09 -15.21 2.40
C ARG A 170 4.00 -13.75 1.99
N TRP A 171 3.05 -13.01 2.57
CA TRP A 171 2.87 -11.58 2.31
C TRP A 171 4.14 -10.77 2.59
N ARG A 172 4.81 -11.04 3.72
CA ARG A 172 6.05 -10.34 4.12
C ARG A 172 7.17 -10.52 3.10
N ARG A 173 7.30 -11.72 2.52
CA ARG A 173 8.35 -12.04 1.54
C ARG A 173 8.02 -11.60 0.11
N SER A 174 6.74 -11.51 -0.26
CA SER A 174 6.34 -11.24 -1.65
C SER A 174 5.91 -9.80 -1.92
N LEU A 175 5.05 -9.24 -1.06
CA LEU A 175 4.36 -7.97 -1.33
C LEU A 175 4.82 -6.83 -0.43
N ALA A 176 5.07 -7.13 0.85
CA ALA A 176 5.26 -6.12 1.89
C ALA A 176 6.44 -5.16 1.63
N HIS A 177 7.47 -5.64 0.95
CA HIS A 177 8.65 -4.87 0.57
C HIS A 177 8.72 -4.59 -0.94
N SER A 178 7.70 -4.88 -1.74
CA SER A 178 7.76 -4.60 -3.18
C SER A 178 7.81 -3.09 -3.44
N HIS A 179 8.78 -2.63 -4.24
CA HIS A 179 8.86 -1.24 -4.67
C HIS A 179 7.60 -0.77 -5.43
N LEU A 180 6.84 -1.69 -6.02
CA LEU A 180 5.57 -1.40 -6.72
C LEU A 180 4.46 -0.93 -5.77
N HIS A 181 4.60 -1.19 -4.46
CA HIS A 181 3.64 -0.80 -3.44
C HIS A 181 4.22 0.25 -2.48
N MET A 182 5.33 0.88 -2.87
CA MET A 182 5.82 2.09 -2.19
C MET A 182 4.88 3.24 -2.52
N ASP A 183 4.52 4.04 -1.52
CA ASP A 183 3.67 5.20 -1.73
C ASP A 183 4.47 6.43 -2.21
N LEU A 184 3.75 7.54 -2.40
CA LEU A 184 4.35 8.80 -2.84
C LEU A 184 5.26 9.40 -1.75
N ALA A 185 5.01 9.12 -0.47
CA ALA A 185 5.86 9.47 0.68
C ALA A 185 7.19 8.70 0.72
N GLU A 186 7.44 7.80 -0.25
CA GLU A 186 8.55 6.86 -0.20
C GLU A 186 8.56 6.02 1.08
N THR A 187 7.38 5.64 1.60
CA THR A 187 7.21 4.69 2.70
C THR A 187 6.86 3.30 2.16
N SER A 188 7.35 2.27 2.84
CA SER A 188 7.06 0.89 2.46
C SER A 188 5.63 0.47 2.86
N LEU A 189 5.03 -0.41 2.06
CA LEU A 189 3.72 -1.00 2.37
C LEU A 189 3.69 -1.63 3.78
N VAL A 190 4.78 -2.29 4.19
CA VAL A 190 4.89 -2.88 5.52
C VAL A 190 4.85 -1.86 6.64
N SER A 191 5.54 -0.72 6.50
CA SER A 191 5.55 0.33 7.51
C SER A 191 4.13 0.89 7.68
N ARG A 192 3.40 1.10 6.58
CA ARG A 192 2.00 1.55 6.58
C ARG A 192 1.06 0.54 7.25
N VAL A 193 1.14 -0.74 6.88
CA VAL A 193 0.30 -1.82 7.45
C VAL A 193 0.53 -1.96 8.95
N CYS A 194 1.79 -1.91 9.41
CA CYS A 194 2.14 -1.99 10.82
C CYS A 194 1.71 -0.78 11.64
N ASN A 195 1.55 0.38 11.00
CA ASN A 195 0.98 1.58 11.62
C ASN A 195 -0.54 1.69 11.44
N ILE A 196 -1.21 0.66 10.91
CA ILE A 196 -2.66 0.61 10.69
C ILE A 196 -3.12 1.87 9.93
N ASP A 197 -2.48 2.12 8.79
CA ASP A 197 -2.85 3.23 7.91
C ASP A 197 -4.20 2.95 7.25
N GLU A 198 -5.19 3.80 7.54
CA GLU A 198 -6.56 3.68 7.01
C GLU A 198 -6.65 4.04 5.53
N SER A 199 -5.63 4.71 4.97
CA SER A 199 -5.58 5.09 3.55
C SER A 199 -5.07 3.97 2.63
N LEU A 200 -4.75 2.79 3.18
CA LEU A 200 -4.29 1.66 2.41
C LEU A 200 -5.40 1.14 1.47
N ILE A 201 -5.11 1.11 0.17
CA ILE A 201 -5.96 0.47 -0.83
C ILE A 201 -5.61 -1.03 -0.94
N VAL A 202 -4.32 -1.35 -0.80
CA VAL A 202 -3.78 -2.71 -0.85
C VAL A 202 -3.43 -3.17 0.56
N SER A 203 -3.66 -4.44 0.87
CA SER A 203 -3.41 -5.04 2.18
C SER A 203 -4.28 -4.53 3.35
N VAL A 204 -5.50 -4.07 3.06
CA VAL A 204 -6.50 -3.68 4.07
C VAL A 204 -6.78 -4.82 5.06
N GLY A 205 -6.87 -6.06 4.57
CA GLY A 205 -7.10 -7.23 5.41
C GLY A 205 -5.99 -7.45 6.44
N GLN A 206 -4.73 -7.26 6.05
CA GLN A 206 -3.57 -7.36 6.95
C GLN A 206 -3.58 -6.24 8.01
N ALA A 207 -3.89 -5.01 7.62
CA ALA A 207 -4.01 -3.88 8.55
C ALA A 207 -5.17 -4.07 9.54
N SER A 208 -6.33 -4.55 9.08
CA SER A 208 -7.49 -4.87 9.93
C SER A 208 -7.15 -5.97 10.93
N LEU A 209 -6.53 -7.06 10.47
CA LEU A 209 -6.10 -8.17 11.34
C LEU A 209 -5.12 -7.69 12.41
N LEU A 210 -4.15 -6.84 12.06
CA LEU A 210 -3.24 -6.25 13.04
C LEU A 210 -3.96 -5.31 14.02
N GLY A 211 -4.96 -4.56 13.56
CA GLY A 211 -5.84 -3.76 14.40
C GLY A 211 -6.59 -4.60 15.42
N GLU A 212 -7.18 -5.72 15.00
CA GLU A 212 -7.85 -6.69 15.88
C GLU A 212 -6.88 -7.31 16.88
N ILE A 213 -5.69 -7.74 16.43
CA ILE A 213 -4.64 -8.27 17.31
C ILE A 213 -4.21 -7.24 18.36
N ASN A 214 -3.98 -5.99 17.95
CA ASN A 214 -3.59 -4.91 18.86
C ASN A 214 -4.70 -4.58 19.87
N SER A 215 -5.96 -4.58 19.43
CA SER A 215 -7.11 -4.35 20.30
C SER A 215 -7.30 -5.50 21.30
N PHE A 216 -7.20 -6.75 20.84
CA PHE A 216 -7.32 -7.95 21.67
C PHE A 216 -6.23 -8.02 22.74
N LEU A 217 -4.98 -7.77 22.34
CA LEU A 217 -3.82 -7.81 23.23
C LEU A 217 -3.61 -6.52 24.04
N GLY A 218 -4.28 -5.42 23.69
CA GLY A 218 -4.08 -4.12 24.35
C GLY A 218 -2.71 -3.50 24.07
N MET A 219 -2.17 -3.73 22.88
CA MET A 219 -0.83 -3.26 22.48
C MET A 219 -0.89 -1.94 21.72
N ALA A 220 0.13 -1.09 21.90
CA ALA A 220 0.35 0.01 20.97
C ALA A 220 0.78 -0.53 19.59
N LYS A 221 0.63 0.30 18.55
CA LYS A 221 0.92 -0.08 17.16
C LYS A 221 2.34 -0.66 17.01
N GLN A 222 3.34 -0.01 17.63
CA GLN A 222 4.75 -0.36 17.51
C GLN A 222 5.26 -1.40 18.52
N ASP A 223 4.48 -1.73 19.56
CA ASP A 223 4.92 -2.65 20.60
C ASP A 223 4.93 -4.10 20.09
N LEU A 224 6.08 -4.75 20.17
CA LEU A 224 6.25 -6.17 19.83
C LEU A 224 6.30 -7.09 21.06
N ALA A 225 6.38 -6.51 22.26
CA ALA A 225 6.37 -7.24 23.52
C ALA A 225 4.94 -7.37 24.06
N ARG A 226 4.65 -8.51 24.67
CA ARG A 226 3.37 -8.75 25.33
C ARG A 226 3.20 -7.78 26.51
N PRO A 227 2.11 -7.01 26.59
CA PRO A 227 1.83 -6.16 27.74
C PRO A 227 1.39 -7.03 28.92
N ASP A 228 1.60 -6.53 30.14
CA ASP A 228 1.15 -7.21 31.37
C ASP A 228 -0.38 -7.37 31.42
N PHE A 229 -1.11 -6.47 30.75
CA PHE A 229 -2.57 -6.47 30.69
C PHE A 229 -3.08 -6.61 29.25
N ALA A 230 -3.67 -7.77 28.95
CA ALA A 230 -4.35 -8.05 27.67
C ALA A 230 -5.88 -8.06 27.88
N PRO A 231 -6.62 -7.01 27.49
CA PRO A 231 -8.05 -6.88 27.78
C PRO A 231 -8.89 -7.98 27.12
N GLY A 232 -8.58 -8.36 25.87
CA GLY A 232 -9.29 -9.42 25.15
C GLY A 232 -9.16 -10.79 25.81
N LEU A 233 -7.98 -11.11 26.38
CA LEU A 233 -7.76 -12.33 27.16
C LEU A 233 -8.69 -12.38 28.39
N TRP A 234 -8.76 -11.31 29.15
CA TRP A 234 -9.62 -11.24 30.35
C TRP A 234 -11.10 -11.29 29.98
N LEU A 235 -11.51 -10.59 28.93
CA LEU A 235 -12.87 -10.63 28.45
C LEU A 235 -13.28 -12.03 27.94
N SER A 236 -12.38 -12.73 27.24
CA SER A 236 -12.59 -14.12 26.82
C SER A 236 -12.79 -15.04 28.02
N MET A 237 -11.96 -14.91 29.05
CA MET A 237 -12.13 -15.66 30.30
C MET A 237 -13.46 -15.35 31.01
N LEU A 238 -13.90 -14.09 31.02
CA LEU A 238 -15.20 -13.71 31.59
C LEU A 238 -16.38 -14.28 30.78
N CYS A 239 -16.29 -14.29 29.45
CA CYS A 239 -17.31 -14.88 28.58
C CYS A 239 -17.39 -16.40 28.76
N VAL A 240 -16.24 -17.08 28.83
CA VAL A 240 -16.17 -18.52 29.13
C VAL A 240 -16.70 -18.82 30.54
N MET A 241 -16.39 -17.98 31.53
CA MET A 241 -16.95 -18.10 32.88
C MET A 241 -18.47 -17.97 32.88
N LEU A 242 -19.00 -16.95 32.21
CA LEU A 242 -20.45 -16.74 32.09
C LEU A 242 -21.12 -17.95 31.42
N TRP A 243 -20.54 -18.45 30.32
CA TRP A 243 -21.02 -19.65 29.64
C TRP A 243 -21.02 -20.89 30.53
N CYS A 244 -19.92 -21.13 31.25
CA CYS A 244 -19.82 -22.23 32.21
C CYS A 244 -20.81 -22.10 33.37
N LEU A 245 -21.16 -20.89 33.80
CA LEU A 245 -22.18 -20.66 34.83
C LEU A 245 -23.58 -21.04 34.34
N PHE A 246 -23.94 -20.68 33.11
CA PHE A 246 -25.21 -21.12 32.49
C PHE A 246 -25.30 -22.65 32.43
N LEU A 247 -24.21 -23.32 32.05
CA LEU A 247 -24.17 -24.78 31.99
C LEU A 247 -24.16 -25.43 33.38
N CYS A 248 -23.47 -24.85 34.36
CA CYS A 248 -23.51 -25.33 35.74
C CYS A 248 -24.93 -25.26 36.32
N GLN A 249 -25.68 -24.19 36.02
CA GLN A 249 -27.09 -24.08 36.41
C GLN A 249 -27.92 -25.22 35.79
N GLU A 250 -27.68 -25.53 34.52
CA GLU A 250 -28.36 -26.61 33.82
C GLU A 250 -28.04 -27.99 34.42
N PHE A 251 -26.75 -28.32 34.62
CA PHE A 251 -26.36 -29.59 35.25
C PHE A 251 -26.91 -29.74 36.66
N ARG A 252 -26.94 -28.64 37.44
CA ARG A 252 -27.55 -28.63 38.77
C ARG A 252 -29.05 -28.93 38.70
N SER A 253 -29.76 -28.34 37.74
CA SER A 253 -31.19 -28.62 37.51
C SER A 253 -31.43 -30.09 37.15
N ILE A 254 -30.61 -30.67 36.26
CA ILE A 254 -30.67 -32.09 35.91
C ILE A 254 -30.40 -32.96 37.15
N TRP A 255 -29.39 -32.65 37.94
CA TRP A 255 -29.02 -33.45 39.11
C TRP A 255 -30.09 -33.43 40.20
N LEU A 256 -30.64 -32.24 40.51
CA LEU A 256 -31.72 -32.08 41.50
C LEU A 256 -32.98 -32.82 41.08
N THR A 257 -33.35 -32.78 39.80
CA THR A 257 -34.53 -33.51 39.29
C THR A 257 -34.32 -35.02 39.29
N VAL A 258 -33.12 -35.49 38.94
CA VAL A 258 -32.74 -36.92 39.06
C VAL A 258 -32.82 -37.36 40.52
N GLU A 259 -32.26 -36.60 41.45
CA GLU A 259 -32.31 -36.88 42.88
C GLU A 259 -33.75 -36.94 43.42
N ALA A 260 -34.57 -35.96 43.08
CA ALA A 260 -35.97 -35.91 43.47
C ALA A 260 -36.72 -37.17 43.02
N VAL A 261 -36.49 -37.64 41.79
CA VAL A 261 -37.12 -38.86 41.26
C VAL A 261 -36.53 -40.13 41.86
N LEU A 262 -35.26 -40.16 42.25
CA LEU A 262 -34.66 -41.26 43.00
C LEU A 262 -35.27 -41.44 44.40
N GLY A 263 -35.84 -40.37 44.97
CA GLY A 263 -36.58 -40.42 46.24
C GLY A 263 -37.94 -41.11 46.16
N ILE A 264 -38.52 -41.27 44.96
CA ILE A 264 -39.86 -41.86 44.78
C ILE A 264 -39.76 -43.41 44.76
N PRO A 265 -40.56 -44.14 45.56
CA PRO A 265 -40.52 -45.59 45.57
C PRO A 265 -40.99 -46.20 44.24
N ILE A 266 -40.24 -47.19 43.74
CA ILE A 266 -40.51 -47.87 42.47
C ILE A 266 -41.47 -49.05 42.66
N ARG A 267 -42.56 -49.12 41.88
CA ARG A 267 -43.57 -50.21 41.88
C ARG A 267 -43.91 -50.66 40.45
N LYS A 268 -44.88 -51.57 40.27
CA LYS A 268 -45.29 -52.07 38.94
C LYS A 268 -46.25 -51.12 38.22
N LEU A 269 -47.25 -50.61 38.93
CA LEU A 269 -48.16 -49.56 38.45
C LEU A 269 -47.64 -48.20 38.92
N THR A 270 -47.96 -47.11 38.21
CA THR A 270 -47.73 -45.75 38.73
C THR A 270 -49.01 -45.27 39.41
N ALA A 271 -48.92 -44.76 40.63
CA ALA A 271 -50.05 -44.09 41.29
C ALA A 271 -49.76 -42.60 41.41
N PHE A 272 -50.68 -41.80 40.87
CA PHE A 272 -50.61 -40.35 40.84
C PHE A 272 -51.91 -39.80 41.44
N LYS A 273 -51.81 -39.03 42.52
CA LYS A 273 -52.96 -38.49 43.24
C LYS A 273 -52.67 -37.06 43.67
N ASP A 274 -53.59 -36.15 43.36
CA ASP A 274 -53.56 -34.74 43.78
C ASP A 274 -52.25 -33.99 43.44
N GLY A 275 -51.62 -34.31 42.30
CA GLY A 275 -50.35 -33.69 41.89
C GLY A 275 -49.09 -34.38 42.42
N ARG A 276 -49.24 -35.41 43.27
CA ARG A 276 -48.14 -36.14 43.91
C ARG A 276 -47.99 -37.56 43.38
N PHE A 277 -46.74 -38.00 43.23
CA PHE A 277 -46.41 -39.39 42.95
C PHE A 277 -46.27 -40.20 44.24
N ASP A 278 -47.18 -41.15 44.47
CA ASP A 278 -47.04 -42.11 45.58
C ASP A 278 -45.97 -43.16 45.26
N HIS A 279 -45.94 -43.62 44.01
CA HIS A 279 -44.95 -44.57 43.50
C HIS A 279 -44.91 -44.56 41.97
N ILE A 280 -43.71 -44.78 41.39
CA ILE A 280 -43.47 -44.73 39.94
C ILE A 280 -43.24 -46.13 39.36
N SER A 281 -43.76 -46.40 38.15
CA SER A 281 -43.45 -47.65 37.44
C SER A 281 -41.99 -47.72 36.98
N ARG A 282 -41.41 -48.93 36.93
CA ARG A 282 -40.02 -49.16 36.45
C ARG A 282 -39.76 -48.60 35.05
N GLY A 283 -40.71 -48.77 34.13
CA GLY A 283 -40.58 -48.30 32.76
C GLY A 283 -40.49 -46.78 32.66
N ARG A 284 -41.38 -46.06 33.37
CA ARG A 284 -41.36 -44.59 33.40
C ARG A 284 -40.12 -44.04 34.10
N TRP A 285 -39.69 -44.69 35.19
CA TRP A 285 -38.44 -44.32 35.87
C TRP A 285 -37.23 -44.46 34.94
N LEU A 286 -37.11 -45.59 34.23
CA LEU A 286 -36.02 -45.81 33.29
C LEU A 286 -36.06 -44.81 32.13
N LEU A 287 -37.25 -44.56 31.57
CA LEU A 287 -37.42 -43.59 30.48
C LEU A 287 -37.04 -42.18 30.93
N PHE A 288 -37.46 -41.76 32.13
CA PHE A 288 -37.09 -40.46 32.70
C PHE A 288 -35.56 -40.35 32.90
N MET A 289 -34.94 -41.38 33.47
CA MET A 289 -33.48 -41.40 33.66
C MET A 289 -32.73 -41.36 32.33
N LEU A 290 -33.21 -42.09 31.32
CA LEU A 290 -32.64 -42.05 29.97
C LEU A 290 -32.76 -40.65 29.36
N THR A 291 -33.92 -40.00 29.46
CA THR A 291 -34.09 -38.64 28.95
C THR A 291 -33.21 -37.62 29.66
N ARG A 292 -33.01 -37.76 30.98
CA ARG A 292 -32.10 -36.90 31.74
C ARG A 292 -30.63 -37.14 31.37
N LEU A 293 -30.25 -38.38 31.12
CA LEU A 293 -28.91 -38.71 30.62
C LEU A 293 -28.67 -38.10 29.23
N VAL A 294 -29.62 -38.23 28.30
CA VAL A 294 -29.52 -37.62 26.97
C VAL A 294 -29.38 -36.10 27.07
N ARG A 295 -30.21 -35.43 27.88
CA ARG A 295 -30.10 -33.98 28.12
C ARG A 295 -28.73 -33.59 28.71
N ALA A 296 -28.21 -34.36 29.66
CA ALA A 296 -26.88 -34.12 30.24
C ALA A 296 -25.74 -34.29 29.22
N VAL A 297 -25.85 -35.28 28.32
CA VAL A 297 -24.88 -35.48 27.24
C VAL A 297 -24.92 -34.31 26.26
N ILE A 298 -26.11 -33.87 25.84
CA ILE A 298 -26.27 -32.71 24.95
C ILE A 298 -25.68 -31.45 25.60
N ALA A 299 -26.01 -31.19 26.87
CA ALA A 299 -25.44 -30.07 27.61
C ALA A 299 -23.90 -30.16 27.70
N GLY A 300 -23.34 -31.36 27.87
CA GLY A 300 -21.89 -31.57 27.86
C GLY A 300 -21.24 -31.29 26.50
N VAL A 301 -21.89 -31.70 25.40
CA VAL A 301 -21.45 -31.40 24.03
C VAL A 301 -21.50 -29.89 23.75
N LEU A 302 -22.59 -29.22 24.15
CA LEU A 302 -22.74 -27.77 24.03
C LEU A 302 -21.72 -27.02 24.88
N LEU A 303 -21.44 -27.48 26.10
CA LEU A 303 -20.39 -26.91 26.95
C LEU A 303 -19.04 -26.95 26.23
N TYR A 304 -18.66 -28.12 25.72
CA TYR A 304 -17.39 -28.29 25.01
C TYR A 304 -17.32 -27.44 23.74
N GLY A 305 -18.33 -27.53 22.87
CA GLY A 305 -18.40 -26.76 21.62
C GLY A 305 -18.44 -25.26 21.86
N GLY A 306 -19.20 -24.79 22.85
CA GLY A 306 -19.30 -23.37 23.20
C GLY A 306 -18.00 -22.81 23.77
N VAL A 307 -17.27 -23.57 24.60
CA VAL A 307 -15.93 -23.16 25.09
C VAL A 307 -14.94 -23.08 23.93
N LEU A 308 -14.95 -24.07 23.03
CA LEU A 308 -14.08 -24.07 21.85
C LEU A 308 -14.37 -22.88 20.93
N PHE A 309 -15.65 -22.61 20.66
CA PHE A 309 -16.11 -21.49 19.84
C PHE A 309 -15.77 -20.12 20.44
N LEU A 310 -15.96 -19.93 21.75
CA LEU A 310 -15.59 -18.68 22.43
C LEU A 310 -14.07 -18.50 22.47
N ALA A 311 -13.31 -19.58 22.65
CA ALA A 311 -11.85 -19.52 22.69
C ALA A 311 -11.22 -19.27 21.31
N SER A 312 -11.90 -19.60 20.20
CA SER A 312 -11.43 -19.32 18.84
C SER A 312 -11.79 -17.92 18.32
N THR A 313 -12.64 -17.18 19.03
CA THR A 313 -13.07 -15.85 18.59
C THR A 313 -11.99 -14.79 18.87
N THR A 314 -11.47 -14.15 17.83
CA THR A 314 -10.40 -13.14 17.91
C THR A 314 -10.90 -11.71 18.13
N SER A 315 -12.13 -11.43 17.72
CA SER A 315 -12.77 -10.12 17.83
C SER A 315 -13.48 -9.95 19.18
N ILE A 316 -13.15 -8.89 19.91
CA ILE A 316 -13.75 -8.54 21.20
C ILE A 316 -15.28 -8.38 21.11
N ARG A 317 -15.75 -7.73 20.04
CA ARG A 317 -17.18 -7.47 19.82
C ARG A 317 -17.93 -8.79 19.63
N ASP A 318 -17.38 -9.65 18.78
CA ASP A 318 -18.02 -10.90 18.40
C ASP A 318 -18.01 -11.88 19.57
N LEU A 319 -16.95 -11.87 20.39
CA LEU A 319 -16.85 -12.69 21.60
C LEU A 319 -18.04 -12.45 22.56
N MET A 320 -18.40 -11.20 22.81
CA MET A 320 -19.54 -10.86 23.68
C MET A 320 -20.88 -11.30 23.07
N LEU A 321 -21.06 -11.05 21.77
CA LEU A 321 -22.28 -11.44 21.04
C LEU A 321 -22.44 -12.97 21.01
N ASN A 322 -21.34 -13.69 20.76
CA ASN A 322 -21.28 -15.15 20.73
C ASN A 322 -21.62 -15.74 22.11
N ALA A 323 -21.11 -15.16 23.20
CA ALA A 323 -21.40 -15.63 24.55
C ALA A 323 -22.89 -15.51 24.92
N VAL A 324 -23.52 -14.38 24.54
CA VAL A 324 -24.96 -14.18 24.74
C VAL A 324 -25.79 -15.12 23.86
N GLY A 325 -25.41 -15.27 22.59
CA GLY A 325 -26.09 -16.18 21.66
C GLY A 325 -26.08 -17.63 22.11
N LEU A 326 -24.96 -18.10 22.68
CA LEU A 326 -24.87 -19.44 23.28
C LEU A 326 -25.85 -19.62 24.44
N GLY A 327 -26.06 -18.58 25.28
CA GLY A 327 -27.06 -18.60 26.34
C GLY A 327 -28.48 -18.84 25.80
N ILE A 328 -28.85 -18.18 24.70
CA ILE A 328 -30.15 -18.36 24.04
C ILE A 328 -30.33 -19.81 23.56
N ILE A 329 -29.28 -20.43 23.00
CA ILE A 329 -29.33 -21.82 22.51
C ILE A 329 -29.71 -22.81 23.62
N MET A 330 -29.25 -22.57 24.84
CA MET A 330 -29.58 -23.41 26.00
C MET A 330 -31.07 -23.33 26.37
N GLU A 331 -31.69 -22.17 26.23
CA GLU A 331 -33.10 -21.93 26.60
C GLU A 331 -34.10 -22.38 25.51
N VAL A 332 -33.63 -22.87 24.36
CA VAL A 332 -34.50 -23.23 23.23
C VAL A 332 -35.53 -24.30 23.60
N ASP A 333 -35.21 -25.27 24.46
CA ASP A 333 -36.20 -26.28 24.86
C ASP A 333 -37.32 -25.70 25.71
N GLU A 334 -37.01 -24.73 26.56
CA GLU A 334 -38.01 -24.01 27.36
C GLU A 334 -38.88 -23.12 26.47
N MET A 335 -38.28 -22.45 25.48
CA MET A 335 -39.02 -21.67 24.49
C MET A 335 -39.97 -22.53 23.65
N ILE A 336 -39.51 -23.72 23.20
CA ILE A 336 -40.34 -24.70 22.49
C ILE A 336 -41.49 -25.19 23.38
N PHE A 337 -41.21 -25.47 24.66
CA PHE A 337 -42.22 -25.89 25.62
C PHE A 337 -43.31 -24.83 25.82
N ASN A 338 -42.90 -23.60 26.10
CA ASN A 338 -43.81 -22.49 26.38
C ASN A 338 -44.68 -22.14 25.17
N SER A 339 -44.11 -22.25 23.97
CA SER A 339 -44.78 -21.84 22.73
C SER A 339 -45.69 -22.92 22.14
N LEU A 340 -45.29 -24.19 22.21
CA LEU A 340 -45.92 -25.26 21.41
C LEU A 340 -46.59 -26.37 22.24
N MET A 341 -46.31 -26.48 23.54
CA MET A 341 -46.88 -27.54 24.36
C MET A 341 -48.39 -27.33 24.57
N PRO A 342 -49.25 -28.35 24.42
CA PRO A 342 -50.68 -28.23 24.72
C PRO A 342 -50.92 -27.75 26.16
N VAL A 343 -51.84 -26.78 26.31
CA VAL A 343 -52.21 -26.17 27.60
C VAL A 343 -52.60 -27.22 28.65
N LYS A 344 -53.17 -28.36 28.24
CA LYS A 344 -53.49 -29.47 29.16
C LYS A 344 -52.24 -30.11 29.77
N MET A 345 -51.20 -30.32 28.96
CA MET A 345 -49.92 -30.87 29.43
C MET A 345 -49.14 -29.84 30.25
N GLN A 346 -49.15 -28.56 29.85
CA GLN A 346 -48.58 -27.46 30.64
C GLN A 346 -49.23 -27.40 32.03
N ASN A 347 -50.56 -27.37 32.09
CA ASN A 347 -51.32 -27.39 33.34
C ASN A 347 -51.04 -28.64 34.19
N ALA A 348 -50.78 -29.79 33.56
CA ALA A 348 -50.48 -31.02 34.28
C ALA A 348 -49.07 -31.01 34.89
N ILE A 349 -48.09 -30.43 34.18
CA ILE A 349 -46.73 -30.21 34.69
C ILE A 349 -46.74 -29.16 35.82
N GLN A 350 -47.47 -28.06 35.65
CA GLN A 350 -47.63 -27.02 36.69
C GLN A 350 -48.34 -27.52 37.95
N LYS A 351 -49.21 -28.54 37.81
CA LYS A 351 -49.88 -29.19 38.94
C LYS A 351 -49.02 -30.24 39.65
N LEU A 352 -47.82 -30.54 39.15
CA LEU A 352 -46.91 -31.44 39.87
C LEU A 352 -46.48 -30.77 41.17
N GLU A 353 -46.81 -31.42 42.29
CA GLU A 353 -46.36 -30.97 43.60
C GLU A 353 -44.83 -31.11 43.65
N SER A 354 -44.17 -30.11 44.23
CA SER A 354 -42.73 -30.12 44.44
C SER A 354 -42.34 -31.31 45.32
N ILE A 355 -41.27 -32.01 44.94
CA ILE A 355 -40.80 -33.16 45.71
C ILE A 355 -39.92 -32.63 46.86
N PRO A 356 -40.23 -32.97 48.12
CA PRO A 356 -39.40 -32.58 49.25
C PRO A 356 -38.10 -33.38 49.24
N VAL A 357 -36.98 -32.70 48.96
CA VAL A 357 -35.64 -33.30 49.03
C VAL A 357 -35.02 -32.97 50.39
N ARG A 358 -34.38 -33.96 51.03
CA ARG A 358 -33.68 -33.75 52.31
C ARG A 358 -32.31 -33.13 52.05
N PHE A 359 -32.18 -31.84 52.26
CA PHE A 359 -30.90 -31.17 52.17
C PHE A 359 -30.12 -31.32 53.48
N SER A 360 -29.10 -32.19 53.48
CA SER A 360 -28.13 -32.20 54.57
C SER A 360 -27.16 -31.05 54.41
N ARG A 361 -26.91 -30.28 55.48
CA ARG A 361 -25.92 -29.18 55.49
C ARG A 361 -24.54 -29.60 54.96
N ARG A 362 -24.08 -30.81 55.30
CA ARG A 362 -22.78 -31.34 54.81
C ARG A 362 -22.79 -31.58 53.31
N ARG A 363 -23.92 -32.06 52.77
CA ARG A 363 -24.07 -32.30 51.33
C ARG A 363 -24.01 -31.00 50.56
N SER A 364 -24.78 -29.99 50.98
CA SER A 364 -24.78 -28.66 50.34
C SER A 364 -23.37 -28.06 50.32
N GLN A 365 -22.59 -28.20 51.41
CA GLN A 365 -21.20 -27.76 51.45
C GLN A 365 -20.29 -28.52 50.48
N VAL A 366 -20.40 -29.86 50.41
CA VAL A 366 -19.62 -30.68 49.48
C VAL A 366 -19.99 -30.36 48.03
N GLU A 367 -21.27 -30.16 47.74
CA GLU A 367 -21.77 -29.77 46.43
C GLU A 367 -21.23 -28.39 46.01
N ALA A 368 -21.29 -27.39 46.90
CA ALA A 368 -20.74 -26.07 46.63
C ALA A 368 -19.23 -26.10 46.37
N ILE A 369 -18.47 -26.87 47.16
CA ILE A 369 -17.02 -27.05 46.95
C ILE A 369 -16.75 -27.80 45.64
N ALA A 370 -17.50 -28.86 45.33
CA ALA A 370 -17.34 -29.61 44.10
C ALA A 370 -17.65 -28.76 42.86
N LEU A 371 -18.72 -27.97 42.90
CA LEU A 371 -19.07 -27.02 41.84
C LEU A 371 -18.00 -25.93 41.69
N LEU A 372 -17.46 -25.42 42.79
CA LEU A 372 -16.36 -24.45 42.74
C LEU A 372 -15.10 -25.05 42.10
N LEU A 373 -14.70 -26.26 42.49
CA LEU A 373 -13.55 -26.95 41.90
C LEU A 373 -13.77 -27.27 40.43
N LEU A 374 -14.98 -27.70 40.05
CA LEU A 374 -15.37 -27.93 38.66
C LEU A 374 -15.28 -26.64 37.85
N MET A 375 -15.79 -25.53 38.38
CA MET A 375 -15.74 -24.22 37.73
C MET A 375 -14.31 -23.74 37.54
N VAL A 376 -13.44 -23.88 38.55
CA VAL A 376 -12.00 -23.58 38.41
C VAL A 376 -11.37 -24.46 37.33
N GLY A 377 -11.65 -25.76 37.32
CA GLY A 377 -11.15 -26.67 36.30
C GLY A 377 -11.59 -26.30 34.88
N LEU A 378 -12.87 -25.94 34.72
CA LEU A 378 -13.46 -25.51 33.44
C LEU A 378 -12.93 -24.15 32.95
N LEU A 379 -12.34 -23.32 33.81
CA LEU A 379 -11.65 -22.09 33.39
C LEU A 379 -10.17 -22.31 33.09
N VAL A 380 -9.50 -23.07 33.96
CA VAL A 380 -8.08 -23.37 33.84
C VAL A 380 -7.81 -24.15 32.55
N TRP A 381 -8.68 -25.11 32.21
CA TRP A 381 -8.50 -25.93 31.02
C TRP A 381 -8.45 -25.12 29.71
N PRO A 382 -9.47 -24.35 29.32
CA PRO A 382 -9.44 -23.59 28.07
C PRO A 382 -8.41 -22.47 28.06
N TYR A 383 -8.07 -21.91 29.22
CA TYR A 383 -6.98 -20.95 29.34
C TYR A 383 -5.66 -21.52 28.81
N PHE A 384 -5.24 -22.69 29.31
CA PHE A 384 -3.96 -23.31 28.93
C PHE A 384 -4.02 -24.01 27.57
N THR A 385 -5.18 -24.51 27.14
CA THR A 385 -5.27 -25.32 25.90
C THR A 385 -5.62 -24.52 24.66
N TYR A 386 -6.31 -23.39 24.77
CA TYR A 386 -6.76 -22.62 23.61
C TYR A 386 -6.38 -21.14 23.70
N ILE A 387 -6.70 -20.46 24.80
CA ILE A 387 -6.62 -19.00 24.87
C ILE A 387 -5.18 -18.49 24.97
N GLU A 388 -4.33 -19.13 25.80
CA GLU A 388 -2.90 -18.80 25.87
C GLU A 388 -2.18 -19.10 24.54
N PRO A 389 -2.34 -20.30 23.92
CA PRO A 389 -1.80 -20.56 22.59
C PRO A 389 -2.23 -19.54 21.54
N LEU A 390 -3.52 -19.19 21.49
CA LEU A 390 -4.03 -18.18 20.55
C LEU A 390 -3.36 -16.82 20.77
N THR A 391 -3.20 -16.40 22.04
CA THR A 391 -2.50 -15.15 22.39
C THR A 391 -1.04 -15.16 21.93
N SER A 392 -0.34 -16.28 22.12
CA SER A 392 1.04 -16.45 21.64
C SER A 392 1.10 -16.40 20.12
N LEU A 393 0.15 -17.02 19.44
CA LEU A 393 0.10 -17.07 17.99
C LEU A 393 -0.23 -15.71 17.38
N MET A 394 -1.16 -14.93 17.95
CA MET A 394 -1.40 -13.53 17.57
C MET A 394 -0.14 -12.68 17.67
N LEU A 395 0.64 -12.85 18.75
CA LEU A 395 1.90 -12.16 18.93
C LEU A 395 2.93 -12.57 17.87
N GLN A 396 3.02 -13.86 17.55
CA GLN A 396 3.89 -14.37 16.48
C GLN A 396 3.48 -13.82 15.10
N VAL A 397 2.18 -13.79 14.79
CA VAL A 397 1.66 -13.19 13.55
C VAL A 397 2.05 -11.72 13.47
N LYS A 398 1.86 -10.95 14.55
CA LYS A 398 2.32 -9.55 14.61
C LYS A 398 3.84 -9.44 14.42
N GLN A 399 4.62 -10.31 15.05
CA GLN A 399 6.08 -10.33 14.91
C GLN A 399 6.51 -10.65 13.47
N VAL A 400 5.79 -11.51 12.74
CA VAL A 400 6.08 -11.80 11.32
C VAL A 400 5.71 -10.60 10.44
N TYR A 401 4.57 -9.96 10.72
CA TYR A 401 4.15 -8.76 9.98
C TYR A 401 5.06 -7.57 10.22
N CYS A 402 5.44 -7.31 11.48
CA CYS A 402 6.00 -6.03 11.94
C CYS A 402 7.35 -6.15 12.64
N GLY A 403 7.90 -7.35 12.80
CA GLY A 403 9.27 -7.52 13.28
C GLY A 403 10.30 -7.03 12.26
N GLY A 404 11.52 -6.82 12.76
CA GLY A 404 12.68 -6.44 11.95
C GLY A 404 12.60 -5.02 11.39
N ASP A 405 13.43 -4.74 10.38
CA ASP A 405 13.39 -3.47 9.67
C ASP A 405 12.15 -3.43 8.76
N GLN A 406 11.38 -2.36 8.87
CA GLN A 406 10.20 -2.11 8.05
C GLN A 406 10.50 -1.11 6.94
N ASN A 407 11.59 -0.36 7.04
CA ASN A 407 11.81 0.84 6.25
C ASN A 407 12.73 0.55 5.05
N PHE A 408 12.36 -0.44 4.24
CA PHE A 408 13.00 -0.69 2.96
C PHE A 408 12.05 -1.34 1.96
N VAL A 409 12.39 -1.20 0.68
CA VAL A 409 11.75 -1.87 -0.45
C VAL A 409 12.78 -2.58 -1.32
N VAL A 410 12.32 -3.56 -2.07
CA VAL A 410 13.09 -4.36 -3.01
C VAL A 410 12.45 -4.31 -4.39
N GLY A 411 13.28 -4.28 -5.43
CA GLY A 411 12.87 -4.33 -6.82
C GLY A 411 13.77 -5.26 -7.62
N LEU A 412 13.18 -6.05 -8.50
CA LEU A 412 13.91 -6.90 -9.44
C LEU A 412 14.13 -6.10 -10.73
N ASN A 413 15.39 -5.89 -11.10
CA ASN A 413 15.71 -5.44 -12.44
C ASN A 413 15.55 -6.63 -13.41
N THR A 414 14.47 -6.64 -14.18
CA THR A 414 14.13 -7.74 -15.09
C THR A 414 15.17 -7.95 -16.20
N GLY A 415 15.90 -6.90 -16.60
CA GLY A 415 16.94 -6.99 -17.63
C GLY A 415 18.25 -7.62 -17.11
N GLN A 416 18.53 -7.50 -15.82
CA GLN A 416 19.77 -8.00 -15.21
C GLN A 416 19.57 -9.22 -14.29
N GLY A 417 18.34 -9.50 -13.87
CA GLY A 417 18.04 -10.53 -12.86
C GLY A 417 18.56 -10.20 -11.46
N VAL A 418 18.95 -8.94 -11.22
CA VAL A 418 19.50 -8.48 -9.93
C VAL A 418 18.39 -7.84 -9.09
N ILE A 419 18.35 -8.17 -7.80
CA ILE A 419 17.44 -7.54 -6.83
C ILE A 419 18.18 -6.36 -6.21
N PHE A 420 17.61 -5.17 -6.37
CA PHE A 420 18.07 -3.96 -5.70
C PHE A 420 17.17 -3.71 -4.49
N ALA A 421 17.76 -3.23 -3.40
CA ALA A 421 17.03 -2.79 -2.21
C ALA A 421 17.31 -1.30 -1.97
N ARG A 422 16.29 -0.56 -1.52
CA ARG A 422 16.41 0.85 -1.14
C ARG A 422 15.72 1.04 0.21
N SER A 423 16.37 1.78 1.12
CA SER A 423 15.75 2.21 2.37
C SER A 423 14.64 3.23 2.09
N THR A 424 13.49 3.05 2.75
CA THR A 424 12.34 3.95 2.70
C THR A 424 12.31 4.87 3.91
N LEU A 425 11.49 5.91 3.88
CA LEU A 425 11.25 6.74 5.05
C LEU A 425 10.41 5.97 6.10
N PRO A 426 10.65 6.19 7.41
CA PRO A 426 9.78 5.67 8.46
C PRO A 426 8.41 6.35 8.40
N PHE A 427 7.33 5.58 8.37
CA PHE A 427 5.95 6.10 8.32
C PHE A 427 5.65 7.16 9.39
N ASN A 428 6.18 6.99 10.61
CA ASN A 428 5.87 7.87 11.74
C ASN A 428 6.90 9.00 11.94
N SER A 429 7.92 9.11 11.08
CA SER A 429 9.00 10.08 11.27
C SER A 429 8.65 11.49 10.82
N GLN A 430 7.64 11.69 9.97
CA GLN A 430 7.41 13.00 9.34
C GLN A 430 5.96 13.29 8.97
N VAL A 431 5.18 13.74 9.95
CA VAL A 431 4.05 14.65 9.65
C VAL A 431 4.51 16.11 9.54
N GLU A 432 5.77 16.44 9.89
CA GLU A 432 6.19 17.86 9.97
C GLU A 432 7.43 18.31 9.17
N SER A 433 8.21 17.47 8.48
CA SER A 433 9.43 18.03 7.82
C SER A 433 9.83 17.63 6.41
N ASN A 434 9.63 16.41 5.89
CA ASN A 434 9.93 16.16 4.46
C ASN A 434 8.80 15.38 3.79
N VAL A 435 7.70 16.08 3.52
CA VAL A 435 6.76 15.65 2.48
C VAL A 435 7.57 15.46 1.19
N SER A 436 7.50 14.24 0.63
CA SER A 436 8.15 13.89 -0.62
C SER A 436 7.85 14.96 -1.68
N ARG A 437 8.77 15.25 -2.60
CA ARG A 437 8.55 16.27 -3.64
C ARG A 437 7.24 16.02 -4.37
N THR A 438 7.00 14.78 -4.77
CA THR A 438 5.75 14.39 -5.44
C THR A 438 4.53 14.66 -4.57
N GLU A 439 4.59 14.35 -3.28
CA GLU A 439 3.49 14.66 -2.36
C GLU A 439 3.29 16.15 -2.16
N ARG A 440 4.36 16.94 -2.09
CA ARG A 440 4.27 18.39 -1.94
C ARG A 440 3.62 19.01 -3.17
N GLU A 441 4.01 18.57 -4.35
CA GLU A 441 3.44 19.03 -5.61
C GLU A 441 1.99 18.59 -5.78
N VAL A 442 1.67 17.34 -5.42
CA VAL A 442 0.29 16.83 -5.41
C VAL A 442 -0.56 17.59 -4.39
N MET A 443 -0.05 17.86 -3.19
CA MET A 443 -0.73 18.66 -2.17
C MET A 443 -0.90 20.11 -2.64
N GLU A 444 0.12 20.70 -3.24
CA GLU A 444 0.05 22.07 -3.75
C GLU A 444 -1.00 22.16 -4.87
N TYR A 445 -1.00 21.23 -5.81
CA TYR A 445 -2.02 21.21 -6.85
C TYR A 445 -3.42 20.89 -6.30
N ALA A 446 -3.56 19.86 -5.48
CA ALA A 446 -4.87 19.43 -4.96
C ALA A 446 -5.52 20.51 -4.08
N PHE A 447 -4.73 21.26 -3.30
CA PHE A 447 -5.26 22.26 -2.37
C PHE A 447 -5.15 23.70 -2.86
N ARG A 448 -4.16 24.06 -3.69
CA ARG A 448 -3.99 25.41 -4.26
C ARG A 448 -4.37 25.52 -5.73
N GLY A 449 -4.67 24.39 -6.40
CA GLY A 449 -5.07 24.37 -7.82
C GLY A 449 -3.96 24.68 -8.81
N SER A 450 -2.70 24.77 -8.35
CA SER A 450 -1.54 25.05 -9.21
C SER A 450 -0.28 24.42 -8.62
N SER A 451 0.61 23.96 -9.49
CA SER A 451 1.96 23.48 -9.16
C SER A 451 2.87 23.90 -10.30
N ALA A 452 4.09 24.35 -10.00
CA ALA A 452 5.08 24.73 -11.00
C ALA A 452 5.76 23.52 -11.67
N PHE A 453 5.45 22.30 -11.20
CA PHE A 453 6.14 21.06 -11.57
C PHE A 453 5.19 19.99 -12.13
N LEU A 454 3.87 20.15 -11.96
CA LEU A 454 2.87 19.24 -12.52
C LEU A 454 2.25 19.82 -13.80
N GLN A 455 2.46 19.12 -14.92
CA GLN A 455 1.78 19.39 -16.17
C GLN A 455 0.67 18.35 -16.38
N PHE A 456 -0.56 18.84 -16.59
CA PHE A 456 -1.71 17.98 -16.88
C PHE A 456 -1.85 17.81 -18.37
N GLU A 457 -1.88 16.55 -18.80
CA GLU A 457 -2.02 16.15 -20.20
C GLU A 457 -3.31 15.35 -20.37
N ASP A 458 -3.83 15.26 -21.60
CA ASP A 458 -4.91 14.32 -21.89
C ASP A 458 -4.45 12.86 -21.70
N ASN A 459 -5.39 11.92 -21.58
CA ASN A 459 -5.08 10.54 -21.22
C ASN A 459 -4.14 9.84 -22.22
N SER A 460 -4.25 10.16 -23.51
CA SER A 460 -3.36 9.64 -24.55
C SER A 460 -1.94 10.20 -24.42
N ASN A 461 -1.82 11.49 -24.16
CA ASN A 461 -0.54 12.17 -23.99
C ASN A 461 0.13 11.79 -22.67
N PHE A 462 -0.66 11.54 -21.61
CA PHE A 462 -0.15 11.08 -20.32
C PHE A 462 0.57 9.73 -20.45
N GLU A 463 -0.06 8.73 -21.05
CA GLU A 463 0.55 7.41 -21.22
C GLU A 463 1.74 7.45 -22.17
N MET A 464 1.64 8.22 -23.26
CA MET A 464 2.75 8.46 -24.17
C MET A 464 3.94 9.08 -23.43
N ARG A 465 3.73 10.13 -22.63
CA ARG A 465 4.81 10.82 -21.90
C ARG A 465 5.35 10.00 -20.73
N ARG A 466 4.51 9.24 -20.04
CA ARG A 466 4.93 8.33 -18.94
C ARG A 466 5.89 7.25 -19.42
N SER A 467 5.72 6.80 -20.67
CA SER A 467 6.56 5.79 -21.31
C SER A 467 7.62 6.35 -22.24
N GLU A 468 7.68 7.69 -22.40
CA GLU A 468 8.60 8.34 -23.31
C GLU A 468 10.04 8.20 -22.82
N SER A 469 10.94 7.78 -23.71
CA SER A 469 12.36 7.70 -23.39
C SER A 469 12.99 9.09 -23.46
N LEU A 470 14.10 9.31 -22.76
CA LEU A 470 14.84 10.57 -22.85
C LEU A 470 15.34 10.84 -24.29
N ALA A 471 15.62 9.80 -25.08
CA ALA A 471 15.94 9.95 -26.49
C ALA A 471 14.78 10.52 -27.30
N ASP A 472 13.56 10.06 -27.05
CA ASP A 472 12.37 10.61 -27.72
C ASP A 472 12.16 12.08 -27.32
N THR A 473 12.31 12.42 -26.04
CA THR A 473 12.23 13.81 -25.56
C THR A 473 13.27 14.72 -26.20
N THR A 474 14.54 14.29 -26.23
CA THR A 474 15.65 15.05 -26.84
C THR A 474 15.48 15.24 -28.35
N SER A 475 14.79 14.32 -29.02
CA SER A 475 14.49 14.43 -30.45
C SER A 475 13.52 15.57 -30.80
N ARG A 476 12.69 16.00 -29.83
CA ARG A 476 11.70 17.08 -30.00
C ARG A 476 12.27 18.48 -29.77
N VAL A 477 13.48 18.59 -29.21
CA VAL A 477 14.14 19.88 -28.99
C VAL A 477 14.49 20.52 -30.33
N LEU A 478 13.96 21.73 -30.56
CA LEU A 478 14.01 22.40 -31.87
C LEU A 478 15.32 23.14 -32.14
N ALA A 479 15.96 23.65 -31.09
CA ALA A 479 17.19 24.44 -31.18
C ALA A 479 18.24 23.87 -30.23
N CYS A 480 19.50 23.89 -30.67
CA CYS A 480 20.62 23.58 -29.80
C CYS A 480 20.96 24.83 -29.02
N GLU A 481 20.25 25.11 -27.93
CA GLU A 481 20.41 26.30 -27.08
C GLU A 481 20.30 25.93 -25.60
N ASP A 482 20.84 26.79 -24.75
CA ASP A 482 20.70 26.69 -23.30
C ASP A 482 19.41 27.38 -22.86
N PHE A 483 18.66 26.74 -21.97
CA PHE A 483 17.32 27.18 -21.59
C PHE A 483 17.34 28.35 -20.61
N ASP A 484 18.48 28.64 -19.96
CA ASP A 484 18.64 29.79 -19.08
C ASP A 484 18.45 31.13 -19.80
N MET A 485 18.79 31.21 -21.09
CA MET A 485 18.48 32.37 -21.93
C MET A 485 16.98 32.70 -21.94
N TRP A 486 16.13 31.68 -21.87
CA TRP A 486 14.67 31.84 -21.88
C TRP A 486 14.10 32.11 -20.48
N PHE A 487 14.62 31.45 -19.45
CA PHE A 487 14.03 31.49 -18.10
C PHE A 487 14.68 32.49 -17.14
N VAL A 488 15.94 32.85 -17.34
CA VAL A 488 16.70 33.77 -16.47
C VAL A 488 16.88 35.13 -17.12
N GLU A 489 17.31 35.17 -18.38
CA GLU A 489 17.63 36.42 -19.07
C GLU A 489 16.39 37.12 -19.67
N GLY A 490 15.25 36.41 -19.72
CA GLY A 490 14.00 36.95 -20.22
C GLY A 490 14.04 37.29 -21.71
N GLN A 491 14.97 36.71 -22.48
CA GLN A 491 14.99 36.84 -23.93
C GLN A 491 13.87 35.97 -24.50
N GLY A 492 12.69 36.58 -24.62
CA GLY A 492 11.47 35.92 -25.04
C GLY A 492 11.54 35.45 -26.48
N LEU A 493 11.43 34.14 -26.69
CA LEU A 493 10.72 33.64 -27.86
C LEU A 493 9.25 34.03 -27.68
N ASP A 494 8.68 34.74 -28.67
CA ASP A 494 7.27 35.15 -28.68
C ASP A 494 6.29 33.95 -28.64
N ASP A 495 6.77 32.72 -28.86
CA ASP A 495 5.96 31.50 -28.77
C ASP A 495 5.95 30.90 -27.35
N ILE A 496 5.08 31.49 -26.51
CA ILE A 496 4.85 31.13 -25.10
C ILE A 496 4.60 29.63 -24.89
N ARG A 497 4.08 28.90 -25.90
CA ARG A 497 3.69 27.49 -25.75
C ARG A 497 4.87 26.53 -25.56
N TYR A 498 6.04 26.83 -26.11
CA TYR A 498 7.23 25.98 -25.94
C TYR A 498 7.89 26.18 -24.57
N LEU A 499 7.80 27.39 -24.02
CA LEU A 499 8.40 27.72 -22.73
C LEU A 499 7.75 26.92 -21.60
N ASP A 500 6.44 26.72 -21.62
CA ASP A 500 5.75 25.98 -20.56
C ASP A 500 6.09 24.49 -20.56
N PHE A 501 6.30 23.89 -21.72
CA PHE A 501 6.75 22.49 -21.84
C PHE A 501 8.16 22.30 -21.24
N TYR A 502 9.08 23.21 -21.53
CA TYR A 502 10.47 23.09 -21.07
C TYR A 502 10.70 23.56 -19.63
N ARG A 503 9.79 24.37 -19.08
CA ARG A 503 9.85 24.90 -17.71
C ARG A 503 9.91 23.78 -16.66
N VAL A 504 9.22 22.67 -16.88
CA VAL A 504 9.22 21.53 -15.95
C VAL A 504 10.61 20.89 -15.87
N TYR A 505 11.28 20.65 -17.00
CA TYR A 505 12.63 20.09 -17.03
C TYR A 505 13.63 21.05 -16.38
N TRP A 506 13.52 22.35 -16.68
CA TRP A 506 14.38 23.39 -16.11
C TRP A 506 14.28 23.45 -14.58
N ASN A 507 13.07 23.60 -14.06
CA ASN A 507 12.85 23.67 -12.61
C ASN A 507 13.26 22.37 -11.91
N THR A 508 13.12 21.23 -12.60
CA THR A 508 13.56 19.93 -12.07
C THR A 508 15.06 19.85 -11.94
N VAL A 509 15.82 20.31 -12.94
CA VAL A 509 17.28 20.34 -12.87
C VAL A 509 17.77 21.27 -11.75
N LEU A 510 17.16 22.44 -11.59
CA LEU A 510 17.50 23.38 -10.52
C LEU A 510 17.30 22.75 -9.14
N ASP A 511 16.14 22.12 -8.92
CA ASP A 511 15.82 21.47 -7.65
C ASP A 511 16.74 20.27 -7.37
N ASP A 512 16.92 19.39 -8.36
CA ASP A 512 17.75 18.17 -8.23
C ASP A 512 19.21 18.48 -7.90
N LEU A 513 19.73 19.59 -8.44
CA LEU A 513 21.11 20.04 -8.20
C LEU A 513 21.23 21.04 -7.03
N GLY A 514 20.12 21.39 -6.37
CA GLY A 514 20.09 22.29 -5.22
C GLY A 514 20.37 23.77 -5.55
N PHE A 515 20.10 24.19 -6.78
CA PHE A 515 20.23 25.57 -7.22
C PHE A 515 18.94 26.39 -7.01
N GLN A 516 19.11 27.70 -6.81
CA GLN A 516 17.97 28.62 -6.65
C GLN A 516 17.33 28.96 -8.00
N PRO A 517 16.04 29.35 -8.03
CA PRO A 517 15.39 29.89 -9.23
C PRO A 517 16.16 31.13 -9.73
N GLY A 518 16.87 30.99 -10.85
CA GLY A 518 17.76 32.03 -11.38
C GLY A 518 19.20 31.59 -11.61
N ALA A 519 19.57 30.34 -11.27
CA ALA A 519 20.87 29.81 -11.65
C ALA A 519 20.98 29.65 -13.18
N THR A 520 22.18 29.85 -13.73
CA THR A 520 22.44 29.78 -15.18
C THR A 520 23.14 28.48 -15.55
N CYS A 521 23.08 28.09 -16.82
CA CYS A 521 23.74 26.89 -17.33
C CYS A 521 25.25 26.87 -17.03
N PRO A 522 26.02 27.97 -17.20
CA PRO A 522 27.42 28.03 -16.80
C PRO A 522 27.68 27.72 -15.31
N GLN A 523 26.74 28.07 -14.41
CA GLN A 523 26.88 27.73 -12.98
C GLN A 523 26.71 26.23 -12.72
N MET A 524 26.02 25.53 -13.63
CA MET A 524 25.75 24.10 -13.54
C MET A 524 26.72 23.25 -14.38
N GLU A 525 27.63 23.86 -15.16
CA GLU A 525 28.53 23.17 -16.11
C GLU A 525 29.29 22.00 -15.48
N ALA A 526 29.76 22.15 -14.24
CA ALA A 526 30.47 21.10 -13.51
C ALA A 526 29.67 19.80 -13.32
N PHE A 527 28.33 19.87 -13.41
CA PHE A 527 27.42 18.73 -13.25
C PHE A 527 26.98 18.12 -14.59
N CYS A 528 27.48 18.63 -15.72
CA CYS A 528 27.11 18.17 -17.06
C CYS A 528 27.38 16.68 -17.29
N HIS A 529 28.31 16.04 -16.56
CA HIS A 529 28.54 14.60 -16.63
C HIS A 529 27.58 13.78 -15.75
N ASP A 530 27.06 14.38 -14.68
CA ASP A 530 26.28 13.70 -13.65
C ASP A 530 24.76 13.72 -13.93
N SER A 531 24.28 14.73 -14.67
CA SER A 531 22.86 14.90 -14.94
C SER A 531 22.51 14.82 -16.42
N LYS A 532 21.70 13.83 -16.78
CA LYS A 532 21.16 13.70 -18.15
C LYS A 532 20.19 14.83 -18.49
N LEU A 533 19.36 15.23 -17.52
CA LEU A 533 18.41 16.32 -17.70
C LEU A 533 19.12 17.67 -17.84
N LEU A 534 20.25 17.86 -17.16
CA LEU A 534 21.07 19.05 -17.33
C LEU A 534 21.57 19.17 -18.78
N ARG A 535 22.03 18.08 -19.40
CA ARG A 535 22.44 18.08 -20.82
C ARG A 535 21.29 18.39 -21.79
N LEU A 536 20.05 18.04 -21.40
CA LEU A 536 18.86 18.40 -22.18
C LEU A 536 18.59 19.90 -22.14
N VAL A 537 18.68 20.52 -20.96
CA VAL A 537 18.32 21.94 -20.77
C VAL A 537 19.50 22.91 -20.99
N CYS A 538 20.73 22.45 -20.81
CA CYS A 538 21.98 23.20 -20.96
C CYS A 538 22.85 22.55 -22.05
N SER A 539 22.24 22.32 -23.21
CA SER A 539 22.83 21.52 -24.28
C SER A 539 24.11 22.11 -24.88
N LYS A 540 24.23 23.45 -24.99
CA LYS A 540 25.45 24.11 -25.45
C LYS A 540 26.50 24.13 -24.35
N THR A 541 26.14 24.57 -23.15
CA THR A 541 27.08 24.61 -22.01
C THR A 541 27.68 23.23 -21.73
N CYS A 542 26.88 22.16 -21.85
CA CYS A 542 27.38 20.80 -21.69
C CYS A 542 28.10 20.23 -22.93
N GLY A 543 28.24 20.99 -24.03
CA GLY A 543 29.01 20.58 -25.20
C GLY A 543 28.33 19.55 -26.12
N CYS A 544 26.99 19.40 -26.08
CA CYS A 544 26.28 18.40 -26.89
C CYS A 544 26.41 18.60 -28.41
N GLY A 545 26.74 19.82 -28.86
CA GLY A 545 26.99 20.15 -30.26
C GLY A 545 28.48 20.30 -30.60
N ASP A 546 29.37 20.21 -29.61
CA ASP A 546 30.77 20.53 -29.80
C ASP A 546 31.57 19.32 -30.24
N VAL A 547 32.08 19.38 -31.47
CA VAL A 547 32.92 18.33 -32.02
C VAL A 547 34.30 18.40 -31.36
N GLY A 548 34.63 17.40 -30.55
CA GLY A 548 35.90 17.34 -29.84
C GLY A 548 35.84 17.65 -28.35
N VAL A 549 34.65 17.79 -27.77
CA VAL A 549 34.45 17.65 -26.32
C VAL A 549 34.35 16.14 -26.01
N THR A 550 34.51 15.75 -24.73
CA THR A 550 34.48 14.35 -24.29
C THR A 550 33.32 13.57 -24.92
N ALA A 551 33.61 12.49 -25.64
CA ALA A 551 32.58 11.69 -26.34
C ALA A 551 31.60 10.99 -25.37
N TRP A 552 31.97 10.86 -24.09
CA TRP A 552 31.14 10.26 -23.05
C TRP A 552 29.88 11.07 -22.80
N PHE A 553 28.74 10.39 -22.71
CA PHE A 553 27.42 10.97 -22.45
C PHE A 553 26.86 11.91 -23.53
N MET A 554 27.56 12.09 -24.67
CA MET A 554 27.12 12.99 -25.75
C MET A 554 26.20 12.30 -26.77
N VAL A 555 25.13 11.69 -26.27
CA VAL A 555 24.14 10.96 -27.09
C VAL A 555 22.71 11.29 -26.66
N GLU A 556 21.74 11.00 -27.53
CA GLU A 556 20.32 11.32 -27.33
C GLU A 556 19.76 10.65 -26.07
N GLU A 557 20.07 9.38 -25.82
CA GLU A 557 19.66 8.66 -24.61
C GLU A 557 20.28 9.21 -23.30
N GLN A 558 21.30 10.06 -23.42
CA GLN A 558 21.99 10.69 -22.30
C GLN A 558 21.64 12.16 -22.14
N GLY A 559 20.66 12.66 -22.90
CA GLY A 559 20.11 14.01 -22.76
C GLY A 559 20.56 15.00 -23.83
N CYS A 560 21.44 14.63 -24.76
CA CYS A 560 21.87 15.57 -25.80
C CYS A 560 20.84 15.69 -26.94
N PRO A 561 20.31 16.90 -27.23
CA PRO A 561 19.37 17.13 -28.32
C PRO A 561 19.87 16.66 -29.68
N ARG A 562 18.99 16.05 -30.48
CA ARG A 562 19.33 15.62 -31.85
C ARG A 562 19.75 16.79 -32.74
N VAL A 563 19.15 17.96 -32.53
CA VAL A 563 19.53 19.20 -33.23
C VAL A 563 20.97 19.61 -32.94
N CYS A 564 21.43 19.51 -31.68
CA CYS A 564 22.82 19.78 -31.31
C CYS A 564 23.78 18.87 -32.05
N LYS A 565 23.47 17.57 -32.09
CA LYS A 565 24.29 16.60 -32.82
C LYS A 565 24.34 16.90 -34.31
N ARG A 566 23.22 17.30 -34.91
CA ARG A 566 23.15 17.70 -36.31
C ARG A 566 24.03 18.92 -36.59
N ASP A 567 24.02 19.91 -35.70
CA ASP A 567 24.85 21.10 -35.85
C ASP A 567 26.34 20.78 -35.62
N GLY A 568 26.64 19.90 -34.66
CA GLY A 568 27.96 19.29 -34.52
C GLY A 568 28.43 18.59 -35.79
N PHE A 569 27.58 17.79 -36.44
CA PHE A 569 27.93 17.15 -37.72
C PHE A 569 28.24 18.16 -38.83
N LYS A 570 27.60 19.34 -38.84
CA LYS A 570 27.96 20.41 -39.80
C LYS A 570 29.36 20.95 -39.51
N LEU A 571 29.71 21.15 -38.24
CA LEU A 571 31.06 21.57 -37.85
C LEU A 571 32.10 20.49 -38.16
N LEU A 572 31.76 19.23 -37.90
CA LEU A 572 32.60 18.07 -38.22
C LEU A 572 32.86 17.99 -39.73
N SER A 573 31.87 18.33 -40.56
CA SER A 573 32.05 18.33 -42.01
C SER A 573 33.14 19.28 -42.50
N GLN A 574 33.47 20.31 -41.70
CA GLN A 574 34.50 21.30 -41.99
C GLN A 574 35.86 20.95 -41.39
N LYS A 575 35.93 19.96 -40.49
CA LYS A 575 37.20 19.53 -39.90
C LYS A 575 38.08 18.82 -40.95
N PRO A 576 39.41 18.97 -40.89
CA PRO A 576 40.31 18.21 -41.75
C PRO A 576 40.22 16.71 -41.42
N CYS A 577 40.47 15.87 -42.42
CA CYS A 577 40.52 14.42 -42.24
C CYS A 577 41.88 14.02 -41.66
N ALA A 578 42.11 14.41 -40.40
CA ALA A 578 43.33 14.11 -39.68
C ALA A 578 42.96 13.57 -38.31
N ASP A 579 43.71 12.56 -37.86
CA ASP A 579 43.61 12.04 -36.50
C ASP A 579 44.08 13.09 -35.49
N MET A 580 43.38 13.17 -34.36
CA MET A 580 43.77 13.98 -33.21
C MET A 580 45.17 13.58 -32.72
N GLY A 581 46.00 14.59 -32.41
CA GLY A 581 47.34 14.36 -31.89
C GLY A 581 47.30 13.70 -30.51
N LYS A 582 48.17 12.72 -30.26
CA LYS A 582 48.25 12.00 -28.97
C LYS A 582 48.50 12.90 -27.75
N ASN A 583 49.07 14.10 -27.96
CA ASN A 583 49.38 15.07 -26.91
C ASN A 583 48.31 16.16 -26.77
N GLU A 584 47.19 16.06 -27.48
CA GLU A 584 46.08 17.00 -27.31
C GLU A 584 45.32 16.71 -26.01
N ASP A 585 45.10 17.74 -25.19
CA ASP A 585 44.44 17.63 -23.88
C ASP A 585 43.10 16.90 -23.97
N LYS A 586 42.34 17.13 -25.05
CA LYS A 586 41.04 16.51 -25.32
C LYS A 586 41.10 14.98 -25.40
N TRP A 587 42.16 14.43 -26.02
CA TRP A 587 42.35 12.98 -26.09
C TRP A 587 42.66 12.43 -24.70
N HIS A 588 43.51 13.14 -23.94
CA HIS A 588 43.89 12.75 -22.60
C HIS A 588 42.70 12.79 -21.63
N ASP A 589 41.89 13.86 -21.67
CA ASP A 589 40.71 14.05 -20.84
C ASP A 589 39.67 12.95 -21.08
N LEU A 590 39.41 12.62 -22.37
CA LEU A 590 38.51 11.55 -22.75
C LEU A 590 38.87 10.23 -22.07
N TRP A 591 40.13 9.82 -22.17
CA TRP A 591 40.56 8.52 -21.66
C TRP A 591 40.85 8.51 -20.16
N THR A 592 41.18 9.66 -19.57
CA THR A 592 41.27 9.80 -18.11
C THR A 592 39.88 9.67 -17.47
N ALA A 593 38.84 10.16 -18.15
CA ALA A 593 37.46 10.01 -17.70
C ALA A 593 36.84 8.63 -17.97
N TYR A 594 37.46 7.79 -18.82
CA TYR A 594 36.90 6.51 -19.28
C TYR A 594 36.56 5.54 -18.14
N PRO A 595 37.44 5.24 -17.18
CA PRO A 595 37.14 4.26 -16.13
C PRO A 595 35.95 4.70 -15.27
N ALA A 596 35.92 5.97 -14.86
CA ALA A 596 34.84 6.52 -14.06
C ALA A 596 33.51 6.55 -14.82
N SER A 597 33.55 6.93 -16.11
CA SER A 597 32.37 7.04 -16.96
C SER A 597 31.73 5.66 -17.22
N ILE A 598 32.55 4.66 -17.57
CA ILE A 598 32.08 3.28 -17.79
C ILE A 598 31.61 2.63 -16.50
N ALA A 599 32.35 2.77 -15.40
CA ALA A 599 31.94 2.20 -14.12
C ALA A 599 30.58 2.76 -13.66
N ARG A 600 30.34 4.06 -13.90
CA ARG A 600 29.05 4.71 -13.63
C ARG A 600 27.95 4.20 -14.55
N PHE A 601 28.22 4.07 -15.85
CA PHE A 601 27.26 3.56 -16.83
C PHE A 601 26.87 2.10 -16.57
N ALA A 602 27.85 1.26 -16.28
CA ALA A 602 27.68 -0.17 -16.05
C ALA A 602 27.13 -0.51 -14.65
N GLY A 603 27.17 0.45 -13.71
CA GLY A 603 26.65 0.29 -12.35
C GLY A 603 27.56 -0.52 -11.42
N PHE A 604 28.85 -0.65 -11.72
CA PHE A 604 29.79 -1.47 -10.94
C PHE A 604 30.84 -0.64 -10.18
N ALA A 605 30.47 0.54 -9.68
CA ALA A 605 31.40 1.49 -9.05
C ALA A 605 32.31 0.91 -7.93
N ASN A 606 31.98 -0.25 -7.36
CA ASN A 606 32.74 -0.89 -6.28
C ASN A 606 33.49 -2.19 -6.69
N ASP A 607 33.40 -2.65 -7.94
CA ASP A 607 34.10 -3.86 -8.39
C ASP A 607 35.54 -3.53 -8.81
N THR A 608 36.49 -3.71 -7.88
CA THR A 608 37.89 -3.30 -8.07
C THR A 608 38.58 -4.02 -9.23
N LEU A 609 38.21 -5.28 -9.48
CA LEU A 609 38.88 -6.11 -10.50
C LEU A 609 38.58 -5.62 -11.92
N LYS A 610 37.36 -5.15 -12.18
CA LYS A 610 36.99 -4.57 -13.47
C LYS A 610 37.52 -3.15 -13.65
N LEU A 611 37.73 -2.42 -12.56
CA LEU A 611 38.23 -1.06 -12.62
C LEU A 611 39.70 -1.00 -13.07
N GLU A 612 40.53 -1.97 -12.64
CA GLU A 612 41.93 -2.06 -13.07
C GLU A 612 42.06 -2.26 -14.59
N ASP A 613 41.26 -3.15 -15.18
CA ASP A 613 41.24 -3.38 -16.63
C ASP A 613 40.82 -2.13 -17.42
N LEU A 614 39.85 -1.36 -16.90
CA LEU A 614 39.41 -0.10 -17.51
C LEU A 614 40.49 0.98 -17.45
N ILE A 615 41.22 1.07 -16.32
CA ILE A 615 42.34 2.00 -16.15
C ILE A 615 43.46 1.63 -17.12
N GLU A 616 43.86 0.36 -17.16
CA GLU A 616 44.90 -0.11 -18.08
C GLU A 616 44.53 0.18 -19.54
N ARG A 617 43.27 -0.05 -19.92
CA ARG A 617 42.78 0.27 -21.26
C ARG A 617 42.84 1.78 -21.54
N GLY A 618 42.46 2.61 -20.60
CA GLY A 618 42.56 4.07 -20.71
C GLY A 618 44.01 4.51 -20.93
N ASP A 619 44.94 4.01 -20.13
CA ASP A 619 46.37 4.31 -20.22
C ASP A 619 46.97 3.88 -21.57
N GLN A 620 46.60 2.69 -22.06
CA GLN A 620 47.02 2.21 -23.38
C GLN A 620 46.53 3.13 -24.51
N MET A 621 45.27 3.60 -24.42
CA MET A 621 44.71 4.53 -25.41
C MET A 621 45.37 5.90 -25.36
N ILE A 622 45.71 6.39 -24.16
CA ILE A 622 46.48 7.62 -23.97
C ILE A 622 47.86 7.50 -24.63
N GLU A 623 48.58 6.40 -24.38
CA GLU A 623 49.94 6.20 -24.89
C GLU A 623 49.97 6.05 -26.43
N ALA A 624 49.03 5.27 -26.98
CA ALA A 624 49.01 4.94 -28.41
C ALA A 624 48.31 6.00 -29.28
N GLY A 625 47.51 6.89 -28.70
CA GLY A 625 46.73 7.88 -29.45
C GLY A 625 45.68 7.24 -30.36
N CYS A 626 45.26 7.96 -31.41
CA CYS A 626 44.36 7.43 -32.44
C CYS A 626 44.87 6.13 -33.10
N GLY A 627 46.19 5.90 -33.11
CA GLY A 627 46.78 4.66 -33.65
C GLY A 627 46.31 3.38 -32.96
N ALA A 628 45.78 3.47 -31.73
CA ALA A 628 45.14 2.34 -31.04
C ALA A 628 43.89 1.83 -31.78
N LEU A 629 43.14 2.74 -32.40
CA LEU A 629 41.88 2.44 -33.10
C LEU A 629 42.09 1.90 -34.52
N ALA A 630 43.26 2.13 -35.12
CA ALA A 630 43.60 1.68 -36.46
C ALA A 630 43.82 0.15 -36.56
N ARG A 631 43.99 -0.53 -35.42
CA ARG A 631 44.20 -1.98 -35.38
C ARG A 631 42.86 -2.70 -35.41
N ASN A 632 42.63 -3.49 -36.45
CA ASN A 632 41.47 -4.38 -36.51
C ASN A 632 41.55 -5.42 -35.38
N GLY A 633 40.52 -5.55 -34.55
CA GLY A 633 40.40 -6.59 -33.52
C GLY A 633 39.91 -6.09 -32.16
N GLU A 634 40.14 -6.89 -31.11
CA GLU A 634 39.69 -6.66 -29.72
C GLU A 634 40.09 -5.30 -29.14
N GLN A 635 41.09 -4.61 -29.71
CA GLN A 635 41.49 -3.27 -29.25
C GLN A 635 40.51 -2.16 -29.63
N ARG A 636 39.69 -2.40 -30.65
CA ARG A 636 38.69 -1.45 -31.15
C ARG A 636 37.33 -1.58 -30.45
N GLU A 637 37.10 -2.69 -29.74
CA GLU A 637 35.89 -2.93 -28.97
C GLU A 637 36.02 -2.35 -27.54
N GLU A 638 34.97 -1.67 -27.09
CA GLU A 638 34.84 -1.22 -25.70
C GLU A 638 34.62 -2.45 -24.79
N LEU A 639 35.35 -2.50 -23.65
CA LEU A 639 35.46 -3.71 -22.82
C LEU A 639 34.14 -4.18 -22.21
N VAL A 640 33.20 -3.28 -21.94
CA VAL A 640 31.94 -3.59 -21.25
C VAL A 640 30.79 -3.79 -22.23
N THR A 641 30.66 -2.92 -23.22
CA THR A 641 29.56 -2.97 -24.19
C THR A 641 29.86 -3.86 -25.39
N GLY A 642 31.14 -4.17 -25.65
CA GLY A 642 31.57 -4.88 -26.85
C GLY A 642 31.33 -4.11 -28.14
N THR A 643 31.00 -2.82 -28.06
CA THR A 643 30.72 -1.98 -29.22
C THR A 643 32.00 -1.38 -29.77
N ASP A 644 32.07 -1.27 -31.09
CA ASP A 644 33.17 -0.61 -31.77
C ASP A 644 33.26 0.87 -31.34
N LEU A 645 34.40 1.25 -30.75
CA LEU A 645 34.66 2.62 -30.28
C LEU A 645 34.56 3.65 -31.41
N CYS A 646 34.96 3.28 -32.64
CA CYS A 646 34.86 4.15 -33.81
C CYS A 646 33.43 4.42 -34.24
N ASP A 647 32.51 3.47 -34.06
CA ASP A 647 31.10 3.65 -34.41
C ASP A 647 30.25 4.26 -33.28
N GLY A 648 30.80 4.28 -32.07
CA GLY A 648 30.11 4.82 -30.90
C GLY A 648 29.08 3.85 -30.33
N PHE A 649 28.46 4.24 -29.23
CA PHE A 649 27.34 3.53 -28.66
C PHE A 649 26.20 4.51 -28.39
N HIS A 650 25.11 4.38 -29.16
CA HIS A 650 23.97 5.30 -29.13
C HIS A 650 23.37 5.54 -27.72
N ARG A 651 23.59 4.61 -26.79
CA ARG A 651 23.13 4.71 -25.40
C ARG A 651 24.07 5.45 -24.47
N PHE A 652 25.35 5.59 -24.82
CA PHE A 652 26.36 6.05 -23.88
C PHE A 652 27.38 7.06 -24.43
N TYR A 653 27.99 6.80 -25.59
CA TYR A 653 29.08 7.65 -26.10
C TYR A 653 29.01 7.89 -27.60
N ALA A 654 29.47 9.08 -28.02
CA ALA A 654 29.54 9.47 -29.41
C ALA A 654 30.65 8.71 -30.18
N PRO A 655 30.55 8.58 -31.51
CA PRO A 655 31.53 7.85 -32.31
C PRO A 655 32.93 8.48 -32.25
N LEU A 656 33.99 7.69 -31.96
CA LEU A 656 35.36 8.24 -31.87
C LEU A 656 35.97 8.61 -33.23
N LYS A 657 35.35 8.22 -34.35
CA LYS A 657 35.74 8.69 -35.69
C LYS A 657 35.62 10.20 -35.89
N GLU A 658 34.93 10.90 -34.98
CA GLU A 658 34.91 12.36 -34.95
C GLU A 658 36.25 12.97 -34.46
N LEU A 659 37.02 12.20 -33.68
CA LEU A 659 38.35 12.56 -33.17
C LEU A 659 39.48 11.91 -33.98
N CYS A 660 39.27 10.67 -34.39
CA CYS A 660 40.27 9.83 -35.07
C CYS A 660 39.74 9.29 -36.40
N PRO A 661 39.39 10.16 -37.35
CA PRO A 661 38.73 9.74 -38.59
C PRO A 661 39.60 8.81 -39.46
N VAL A 662 40.92 9.01 -39.49
CA VAL A 662 41.82 8.21 -40.33
C VAL A 662 41.98 6.82 -39.72
N ALA A 663 42.31 6.73 -38.43
CA ALA A 663 42.40 5.47 -37.71
C ALA A 663 41.09 4.67 -37.73
N CYS A 664 39.94 5.36 -37.68
CA CYS A 664 38.63 4.71 -37.77
C CYS A 664 38.18 4.37 -39.20
N GLY A 665 39.00 4.64 -40.22
CA GLY A 665 38.75 4.22 -41.60
C GLY A 665 37.80 5.12 -42.39
N CYS A 666 37.70 6.41 -42.05
CA CYS A 666 36.88 7.38 -42.79
C CYS A 666 37.46 7.76 -44.17
N LEU A 667 38.73 7.44 -44.46
CA LEU A 667 39.34 7.76 -45.75
C LEU A 667 38.54 7.14 -46.91
N GLY A 668 38.05 8.00 -47.81
CA GLY A 668 37.24 7.61 -48.95
C GLY A 668 35.80 7.20 -48.61
N GLN A 669 35.35 7.36 -47.35
CA GLN A 669 34.02 6.97 -46.90
C GLN A 669 33.22 8.18 -46.36
N SER A 670 32.00 8.35 -46.85
CA SER A 670 31.03 9.30 -46.31
C SER A 670 30.08 8.63 -45.32
N GLY A 671 30.64 8.11 -44.22
CA GLY A 671 29.87 7.46 -43.14
C GLY A 671 29.35 8.47 -42.10
N ASN A 672 28.30 8.09 -41.36
CA ASN A 672 27.86 8.85 -40.18
C ASN A 672 29.05 9.03 -39.23
N GLY A 673 29.38 10.26 -38.82
CA GLY A 673 30.51 10.56 -37.93
C GLY A 673 31.86 10.78 -38.60
N CYS A 674 31.99 10.61 -39.91
CA CYS A 674 33.22 10.98 -40.61
C CYS A 674 33.21 12.47 -41.00
N PRO A 675 34.33 13.21 -40.85
CA PRO A 675 34.50 14.52 -41.45
C PRO A 675 34.23 14.47 -42.95
N GLY A 676 33.58 15.51 -43.48
CA GLY A 676 33.24 15.61 -44.90
C GLY A 676 34.48 15.63 -45.79
N SER A 677 35.58 16.17 -45.27
CA SER A 677 36.90 16.17 -45.90
C SER A 677 37.50 14.76 -46.10
N CYS A 678 37.07 13.76 -45.34
CA CYS A 678 37.58 12.38 -45.47
C CYS A 678 37.08 11.68 -46.73
N ALA A 679 35.91 12.05 -47.23
CA ALA A 679 35.37 11.51 -48.47
C ALA A 679 36.23 11.87 -49.71
N CYS A 680 37.13 12.86 -49.57
CA CYS A 680 38.04 13.31 -50.62
C CYS A 680 39.25 12.40 -50.84
N TYR A 681 39.57 11.51 -49.90
CA TYR A 681 40.80 10.72 -49.90
C TYR A 681 40.53 9.34 -50.51
N ASP A 682 40.30 9.28 -51.83
CA ASP A 682 40.31 8.03 -52.58
C ASP A 682 41.70 7.87 -53.23
N ASP A 683 42.35 6.72 -53.00
CA ASP A 683 43.68 6.39 -53.53
C ASP A 683 43.75 6.45 -55.07
N ASN A 684 42.59 6.44 -55.74
CA ASN A 684 42.50 6.81 -57.15
C ASN A 684 42.46 8.35 -57.31
N GLN A 685 43.64 8.97 -57.47
CA GLN A 685 43.81 10.39 -57.87
C GLN A 685 42.94 10.84 -59.06
N ALA A 686 42.39 9.91 -59.86
CA ALA A 686 41.47 10.19 -60.95
C ALA A 686 40.06 10.66 -60.53
N LEU A 687 39.65 10.45 -59.26
CA LEU A 687 38.35 10.86 -58.71
C LEU A 687 38.40 12.17 -57.91
N LEU A 688 39.60 12.69 -57.64
CA LEU A 688 39.84 14.00 -57.05
C LEU A 688 39.68 15.16 -58.04
N ALA A 689 39.58 14.89 -59.34
CA ALA A 689 39.20 15.91 -60.30
C ALA A 689 37.70 16.19 -60.17
N ASP A 690 37.32 17.48 -60.20
CA ASP A 690 35.92 17.88 -60.37
C ASP A 690 35.28 17.01 -61.47
N LEU A 691 34.22 16.28 -61.13
CA LEU A 691 33.60 15.33 -62.07
C LEU A 691 33.23 16.08 -63.36
N PRO A 692 33.45 15.51 -64.56
CA PRO A 692 33.09 16.16 -65.82
C PRO A 692 31.59 16.50 -65.79
N TYR A 693 31.33 17.78 -65.57
CA TYR A 693 30.02 18.33 -65.25
C TYR A 693 29.09 18.17 -66.45
N ALA A 694 28.01 17.39 -66.31
CA ALA A 694 26.92 17.43 -67.28
C ALA A 694 26.13 18.73 -67.03
N PRO A 695 25.85 19.55 -68.06
CA PRO A 695 25.30 20.89 -67.89
C PRO A 695 23.85 20.81 -67.39
N LEU A 696 23.68 20.87 -66.06
CA LEU A 696 22.38 20.93 -65.40
C LEU A 696 21.97 22.36 -65.03
N PHE A 697 22.87 23.35 -65.19
CA PHE A 697 22.61 24.76 -64.93
C PHE A 697 23.05 25.61 -66.12
N ASP A 698 22.11 26.40 -66.67
CA ASP A 698 22.39 27.30 -67.78
C ASP A 698 23.45 28.33 -67.37
N GLY A 699 24.59 28.29 -68.07
CA GLY A 699 25.67 29.26 -67.91
C GLY A 699 26.79 28.89 -66.93
N VAL A 700 26.88 27.64 -66.45
CA VAL A 700 28.05 27.15 -65.69
C VAL A 700 28.80 26.12 -66.53
N SER A 701 30.00 26.48 -66.99
CA SER A 701 30.78 25.67 -67.94
C SER A 701 31.81 24.74 -67.29
N SER A 702 32.19 25.02 -66.04
CA SER A 702 33.12 24.22 -65.25
C SER A 702 32.87 24.44 -63.76
N CYS A 703 33.42 23.56 -62.93
CA CYS A 703 33.40 23.72 -61.48
C CYS A 703 34.17 24.97 -60.99
N SER A 704 35.21 25.38 -61.71
CA SER A 704 35.89 26.65 -61.46
C SER A 704 35.03 27.87 -61.81
N ASP A 705 34.23 27.79 -62.87
CA ASP A 705 33.24 28.81 -63.25
C ASP A 705 32.11 28.88 -62.22
N ALA A 706 31.68 27.73 -61.68
CA ALA A 706 30.71 27.65 -60.59
C ALA A 706 31.22 28.33 -59.31
N ALA A 707 32.49 28.09 -58.96
CA ALA A 707 33.15 28.70 -57.81
C ALA A 707 33.31 30.22 -57.98
N LEU A 708 33.76 30.67 -59.16
CA LEU A 708 33.86 32.10 -59.49
C LEU A 708 32.50 32.82 -59.43
N LYS A 709 31.41 32.11 -59.74
CA LYS A 709 30.04 32.64 -59.66
C LYS A 709 29.42 32.54 -58.27
N GLY A 710 30.15 32.05 -57.28
CA GLY A 710 29.66 31.89 -55.90
C GLY A 710 28.60 30.82 -55.74
N LEU A 711 28.50 29.86 -56.67
CA LEU A 711 27.47 28.81 -56.67
C LEU A 711 27.85 27.59 -55.81
N CYS A 712 28.96 27.65 -55.08
CA CYS A 712 29.41 26.57 -54.19
C CYS A 712 28.53 26.39 -52.94
N SER A 713 27.58 27.28 -52.71
CA SER A 713 26.52 27.11 -51.70
C SER A 713 25.46 26.07 -52.14
N GLU A 714 25.28 25.85 -53.45
CA GLU A 714 24.31 24.90 -53.97
C GLU A 714 24.78 23.46 -53.75
N ALA A 715 23.97 22.66 -53.05
CA ALA A 715 24.33 21.30 -52.65
C ALA A 715 24.71 20.40 -53.85
N VAL A 716 24.07 20.61 -55.00
CA VAL A 716 24.35 19.86 -56.24
C VAL A 716 25.74 20.18 -56.79
N ILE A 717 26.11 21.46 -56.83
CA ILE A 717 27.40 21.93 -57.31
C ILE A 717 28.49 21.55 -56.33
N ARG A 718 28.27 21.77 -55.04
CA ARG A 718 29.20 21.39 -53.97
C ARG A 718 29.53 19.90 -53.98
N LYS A 719 28.59 19.04 -54.39
CA LYS A 719 28.79 17.59 -54.49
C LYS A 719 29.62 17.17 -55.72
N HIS A 720 29.62 17.95 -56.81
CA HIS A 720 30.31 17.61 -58.06
C HIS A 720 31.63 18.37 -58.23
N CYS A 721 31.76 19.52 -57.57
CA CYS A 721 32.86 20.48 -57.71
C CYS A 721 33.70 20.55 -56.42
N LEU A 722 34.10 19.38 -55.91
CA LEU A 722 34.67 19.26 -54.58
C LEU A 722 35.99 20.05 -54.42
N VAL A 723 36.85 20.06 -55.43
CA VAL A 723 38.12 20.80 -55.37
C VAL A 723 37.91 22.28 -55.63
N SER A 724 37.17 22.64 -56.68
CA SER A 724 36.94 24.05 -57.03
C SER A 724 36.12 24.81 -55.97
N CYS A 725 35.24 24.12 -55.23
CA CYS A 725 34.49 24.71 -54.12
C CYS A 725 35.22 24.67 -52.77
N GLY A 726 36.50 24.28 -52.75
CA GLY A 726 37.30 24.20 -51.53
C GLY A 726 36.82 23.17 -50.53
N VAL A 727 36.06 22.16 -50.97
CA VAL A 727 35.62 21.03 -50.13
C VAL A 727 36.76 20.04 -49.93
N CYS A 728 37.56 19.82 -50.97
CA CYS A 728 38.78 19.03 -50.93
C CYS A 728 39.98 19.90 -51.28
N THR A 729 40.93 20.04 -50.36
CA THR A 729 42.27 20.54 -50.67
C THR A 729 43.13 19.36 -51.11
N PRO A 730 43.70 19.36 -52.34
CA PRO A 730 44.66 18.33 -52.70
C PRO A 730 45.85 18.39 -51.73
N PRO A 731 46.40 17.22 -51.32
CA PRO A 731 47.61 17.23 -50.51
C PRO A 731 48.70 18.00 -51.26
N GLN A 732 49.27 19.02 -50.62
CA GLN A 732 50.46 19.67 -51.15
C GLN A 732 51.54 18.57 -51.24
N ALA A 733 52.12 18.38 -52.42
CA ALA A 733 53.22 17.45 -52.57
C ALA A 733 54.37 17.97 -51.71
N ASP A 734 54.68 17.27 -50.63
CA ASP A 734 55.83 17.58 -49.79
C ASP A 734 57.10 17.38 -50.64
N ASP A 735 57.79 18.47 -50.95
CA ASP A 735 59.10 18.48 -51.61
C ASP A 735 60.17 17.93 -50.64
N GLU A 736 60.24 16.60 -50.48
CA GLU A 736 61.41 15.91 -49.92
C GLU A 736 62.38 15.49 -51.05
N ALA A 737 63.38 16.33 -51.34
CA ALA A 737 64.72 15.90 -51.78
C ALA A 737 65.71 17.09 -51.91
N ALA A 738 66.93 16.86 -51.40
CA ALA A 738 68.17 17.65 -51.56
C ALA A 738 68.31 18.84 -50.57
N ASP A 739 69.34 18.94 -49.72
CA ASP A 739 70.77 18.76 -49.99
C ASP A 739 71.56 18.27 -48.75
N ASP A 740 72.52 17.39 -49.02
CA ASP A 740 73.70 17.10 -48.20
C ASP A 740 74.90 17.94 -48.71
N GLU A 741 75.78 18.33 -47.77
CA GLU A 741 77.14 18.86 -47.91
C GLU A 741 77.37 20.33 -48.39
N ALA A 742 77.74 21.21 -47.44
CA ALA A 742 78.92 22.09 -47.58
C ALA A 742 79.36 22.67 -46.22
N GLU A 743 80.62 22.42 -45.87
CA GLU A 743 81.40 23.08 -44.81
C GLU A 743 81.54 24.60 -45.06
N GLY A 744 81.63 25.40 -44.00
CA GLY A 744 82.00 26.82 -44.10
C GLY A 744 81.97 27.57 -42.78
N ASP A 745 83.17 27.93 -42.32
CA ASP A 745 83.59 28.55 -41.06
C ASP A 745 83.14 30.02 -40.85
N ASP A 746 83.38 30.49 -39.62
CA ASP A 746 83.67 31.88 -39.19
C ASP A 746 82.55 32.93 -38.86
N SER A 747 82.36 33.11 -37.55
CA SER A 747 82.62 34.35 -36.77
C SER A 747 81.67 35.58 -36.75
N HIS A 748 81.70 36.23 -35.57
CA HIS A 748 81.19 37.56 -35.12
C HIS A 748 79.70 37.68 -34.73
N GLU A 749 79.37 37.86 -33.44
CA GLU A 749 79.52 39.03 -32.52
C GLU A 749 78.39 40.09 -32.62
N ALA A 750 77.82 40.32 -31.43
CA ALA A 750 77.37 41.60 -30.87
C ALA A 750 75.95 42.14 -31.16
N GLY A 751 75.21 42.24 -30.04
CA GLY A 751 74.45 43.43 -29.60
C GLY A 751 73.12 43.69 -30.31
N ASP A 752 72.17 44.41 -29.75
CA ASP A 752 71.91 44.97 -28.42
C ASP A 752 70.49 45.59 -28.54
N ASP A 753 69.93 46.03 -27.43
CA ASP A 753 68.86 47.04 -27.33
C ASP A 753 67.41 46.67 -27.70
N GLY A 754 66.68 46.25 -26.66
CA GLY A 754 65.90 47.24 -25.90
C GLY A 754 64.49 47.63 -26.37
N PRO A 755 63.70 48.24 -25.47
CA PRO A 755 62.28 47.92 -25.28
C PRO A 755 61.35 49.13 -25.48
N SER A 756 60.11 49.02 -24.96
CA SER A 756 59.10 50.06 -24.65
C SER A 756 57.85 49.98 -25.52
N GLU A 757 56.63 50.24 -25.08
CA GLU A 757 55.95 50.44 -23.79
C GLU A 757 54.48 50.76 -24.16
N VAL A 758 53.53 50.41 -23.28
CA VAL A 758 52.36 51.21 -22.87
C VAL A 758 51.31 51.64 -23.92
N GLY A 759 50.03 51.39 -23.59
CA GLY A 759 48.93 52.20 -24.13
C GLY A 759 47.53 51.65 -23.86
N ASP A 760 47.04 51.82 -22.63
CA ASP A 760 45.61 51.76 -22.26
C ASP A 760 44.72 52.69 -23.09
N GLY A 761 43.41 52.41 -23.14
CA GLY A 761 42.42 53.50 -23.14
C GLY A 761 41.10 53.26 -23.88
N HIS A 762 40.02 53.18 -23.09
CA HIS A 762 38.62 53.50 -23.38
C HIS A 762 38.37 54.57 -24.48
N ASP A 763 37.24 54.54 -25.20
CA ASP A 763 35.94 55.09 -24.73
C ASP A 763 34.89 55.15 -25.87
N SER A 764 33.63 54.92 -25.46
CA SER A 764 32.32 55.39 -25.93
C SER A 764 32.13 56.11 -27.28
N GLY A 765 31.05 55.73 -27.98
CA GLY A 765 30.47 56.49 -29.09
C GLY A 765 29.05 56.05 -29.43
N ASP A 766 28.08 56.71 -28.79
CA ASP A 766 26.63 56.65 -28.96
C ASP A 766 26.14 57.43 -30.20
N MET A 767 24.87 57.21 -30.58
CA MET A 767 23.96 57.97 -31.46
C MET A 767 23.78 57.55 -32.93
N GLY A 768 22.51 57.27 -33.27
CA GLY A 768 21.98 57.35 -34.64
C GLY A 768 20.62 56.67 -34.86
N ASP A 769 19.54 57.26 -34.33
CA ASP A 769 18.16 57.06 -34.80
C ASP A 769 18.00 57.56 -36.25
N ASP A 770 17.18 56.88 -37.08
CA ASP A 770 16.15 57.52 -37.94
C ASP A 770 15.40 56.50 -38.84
N ASP A 771 14.10 56.40 -38.55
CA ASP A 771 12.91 56.30 -39.42
C ASP A 771 12.95 55.72 -40.85
N GLY A 772 12.11 54.68 -41.03
CA GLY A 772 10.88 54.83 -41.83
C GLY A 772 10.87 54.31 -43.27
N HIS A 773 10.13 53.21 -43.52
CA HIS A 773 9.18 53.17 -44.64
C HIS A 773 8.09 52.10 -44.47
N ASP A 774 6.87 52.57 -44.71
CA ASP A 774 5.57 51.90 -44.63
C ASP A 774 5.02 51.68 -46.05
N SER A 775 4.02 50.81 -46.17
CA SER A 775 3.08 50.56 -47.29
C SER A 775 3.46 49.49 -48.34
N GLY A 776 2.61 48.46 -48.44
CA GLY A 776 2.62 47.50 -49.57
C GLY A 776 1.59 46.38 -49.45
N ASP A 777 0.33 46.75 -49.64
CA ASP A 777 -0.90 45.93 -49.67
C ASP A 777 -0.96 44.91 -50.84
N MET A 778 -1.92 43.97 -50.71
CA MET A 778 -2.58 43.12 -51.73
C MET A 778 -2.10 41.67 -51.99
N GLY A 779 -3.04 40.73 -51.84
CA GLY A 779 -3.00 39.42 -52.51
C GLY A 779 -3.93 38.34 -51.95
N ASP A 780 -5.25 38.54 -52.03
CA ASP A 780 -6.25 37.45 -52.00
C ASP A 780 -6.05 36.51 -53.21
N ASP A 781 -6.21 35.19 -53.03
CA ASP A 781 -6.67 34.31 -54.11
C ASP A 781 -7.33 33.03 -53.52
N ASP A 782 -8.66 33.01 -53.60
CA ASP A 782 -9.52 31.82 -53.55
C ASP A 782 -9.52 31.14 -54.93
N GLY A 783 -9.57 29.79 -54.97
CA GLY A 783 -9.73 29.07 -56.24
C GLY A 783 -9.99 27.56 -56.13
N HIS A 784 -11.26 27.20 -56.23
CA HIS A 784 -11.88 25.87 -56.34
C HIS A 784 -11.35 24.92 -57.42
N ASP A 785 -11.46 23.60 -57.18
CA ASP A 785 -12.33 22.61 -57.87
C ASP A 785 -11.81 21.17 -57.58
N ALA A 786 -12.56 20.26 -56.95
CA ALA A 786 -13.69 19.45 -57.43
C ALA A 786 -13.29 18.13 -58.15
N GLY A 787 -13.52 17.01 -57.46
CA GLY A 787 -14.07 15.75 -57.99
C GLY A 787 -13.15 14.73 -58.66
N ASP A 788 -13.07 13.51 -58.13
CA ASP A 788 -13.67 12.36 -58.83
C ASP A 788 -13.94 11.17 -57.89
N ALA A 789 -14.96 10.41 -58.26
CA ALA A 789 -15.55 9.28 -57.56
C ALA A 789 -14.82 7.96 -57.82
N GLY A 790 -15.03 6.99 -56.93
CA GLY A 790 -14.60 5.60 -57.11
C GLY A 790 -15.30 4.70 -56.09
N ASP A 791 -16.53 4.30 -56.42
CA ASP A 791 -17.26 3.19 -55.82
C ASP A 791 -16.46 1.89 -55.97
N ASP A 792 -16.38 1.07 -54.91
CA ASP A 792 -16.44 -0.38 -55.06
C ASP A 792 -16.97 -1.02 -53.76
N ASP A 793 -18.12 -1.68 -53.91
CA ASP A 793 -18.84 -2.47 -52.92
C ASP A 793 -18.14 -3.81 -52.64
N GLY A 794 -18.31 -4.32 -51.40
CA GLY A 794 -18.65 -5.74 -51.24
C GLY A 794 -17.95 -6.52 -50.13
N HIS A 795 -18.76 -6.83 -49.09
CA HIS A 795 -18.77 -8.05 -48.25
C HIS A 795 -17.62 -8.23 -47.23
N GLU A 796 -17.79 -8.74 -46.01
CA GLU A 796 -18.89 -9.38 -45.27
C GLU A 796 -18.44 -9.49 -43.80
N ALA A 797 -19.40 -9.41 -42.88
CA ALA A 797 -19.51 -10.09 -41.57
C ALA A 797 -18.30 -10.19 -40.59
N GLY A 798 -18.54 -9.79 -39.33
CA GLY A 798 -17.70 -10.23 -38.22
C GLY A 798 -17.93 -9.51 -36.89
N ASP A 799 -19.13 -9.68 -36.33
CA ASP A 799 -19.57 -9.27 -35.00
C ASP A 799 -18.82 -10.06 -33.90
N TYR A 800 -18.18 -9.38 -32.93
CA TYR A 800 -17.84 -9.95 -31.62
C TYR A 800 -17.74 -8.85 -30.55
N GLY A 801 -18.86 -8.60 -29.88
CA GLY A 801 -18.86 -8.15 -28.49
C GLY A 801 -18.67 -9.35 -27.56
N TYR A 802 -17.85 -9.21 -26.52
CA TYR A 802 -17.80 -10.16 -25.42
C TYR A 802 -18.14 -9.46 -24.10
N ALA A 803 -19.29 -9.86 -23.56
CA ALA A 803 -19.71 -9.65 -22.19
C ALA A 803 -18.89 -10.54 -21.24
N ALA A 804 -18.51 -9.99 -20.09
CA ALA A 804 -17.97 -10.74 -18.97
C ALA A 804 -19.14 -11.39 -18.21
N ALA A 805 -19.10 -12.71 -18.06
CA ALA A 805 -19.96 -13.50 -17.20
C ALA A 805 -19.09 -14.26 -16.18
N GLU A 806 -19.60 -14.28 -14.95
CA GLU A 806 -19.14 -15.06 -13.80
C GLU A 806 -19.20 -16.57 -14.06
N GLY A 807 -18.33 -17.36 -13.39
CA GLY A 807 -18.53 -18.81 -13.23
C GLY A 807 -17.25 -19.64 -13.06
N ASP A 808 -16.95 -19.95 -11.80
CA ASP A 808 -16.47 -21.22 -11.22
C ASP A 808 -15.30 -22.05 -11.80
N GLU A 809 -14.37 -22.32 -10.88
CA GLU A 809 -13.62 -23.57 -10.60
C GLU A 809 -13.19 -24.50 -11.76
N ALA A 810 -11.87 -24.69 -11.92
CA ALA A 810 -11.19 -25.91 -11.47
C ALA A 810 -9.73 -26.02 -11.97
N ALA A 811 -8.88 -26.52 -11.07
CA ALA A 811 -7.74 -27.43 -11.30
C ALA A 811 -6.57 -26.97 -12.20
N GLU A 812 -5.46 -26.58 -11.56
CA GLU A 812 -4.14 -26.72 -12.17
C GLU A 812 -3.28 -27.75 -11.43
N ALA A 813 -2.75 -28.65 -12.25
CA ALA A 813 -1.95 -29.80 -11.92
C ALA A 813 -0.49 -29.40 -11.62
N GLY A 814 0.09 -30.04 -10.60
CA GLY A 814 1.52 -29.99 -10.34
C GLY A 814 2.25 -31.08 -11.11
N ASP A 815 3.26 -30.67 -11.89
CA ASP A 815 4.30 -31.53 -12.45
C ASP A 815 5.35 -31.85 -11.39
N GLY A 816 5.60 -33.14 -11.16
CA GLY A 816 6.73 -33.66 -10.39
C GLY A 816 7.14 -35.03 -10.96
N PRO A 817 8.44 -35.30 -11.22
CA PRO A 817 8.84 -36.45 -12.03
C PRO A 817 9.08 -37.73 -11.21
N ASP A 818 8.68 -38.83 -11.85
CA ASP A 818 9.23 -40.19 -11.90
C ASP A 818 9.98 -40.81 -10.70
N GLY A 819 9.49 -42.00 -10.33
CA GLY A 819 10.36 -43.16 -10.07
C GLY A 819 9.96 -44.03 -8.88
N GLY A 820 9.22 -45.12 -9.13
CA GLY A 820 9.07 -46.18 -8.14
C GLY A 820 7.98 -47.21 -8.42
N ASP A 821 8.32 -48.23 -9.22
CA ASP A 821 7.54 -49.45 -9.45
C ASP A 821 7.13 -50.16 -8.15
N VAL A 822 5.82 -50.35 -7.93
CA VAL A 822 5.29 -51.52 -7.19
C VAL A 822 3.91 -51.88 -7.77
N ASN A 823 3.84 -53.02 -8.45
CA ASN A 823 2.61 -53.76 -8.76
C ASN A 823 1.86 -54.13 -7.48
N LEU A 824 0.53 -53.96 -7.44
CA LEU A 824 -0.41 -54.93 -6.84
C LEU A 824 -1.87 -54.60 -7.23
N GLU A 825 -2.46 -55.61 -7.88
CA GLU A 825 -3.86 -56.03 -8.08
C GLU A 825 -5.03 -55.26 -7.45
N GLU A 826 -6.08 -55.13 -8.29
CA GLU A 826 -7.53 -55.35 -8.06
C GLU A 826 -8.20 -54.81 -6.78
N ASP A 827 -9.17 -53.90 -6.92
CA ASP A 827 -10.59 -54.25 -6.74
C ASP A 827 -11.53 -53.08 -7.13
N ASP A 828 -12.55 -53.42 -7.93
CA ASP A 828 -13.71 -52.60 -8.27
C ASP A 828 -14.69 -52.55 -7.08
N GLY A 829 -15.31 -51.39 -6.82
CA GLY A 829 -16.41 -51.33 -5.85
C GLY A 829 -17.05 -49.96 -5.65
N ALA A 830 -18.12 -49.69 -6.41
CA ALA A 830 -19.03 -48.57 -6.23
C ALA A 830 -19.99 -48.76 -5.03
N ALA A 831 -20.20 -47.71 -4.24
CA ALA A 831 -21.46 -47.34 -3.56
C ALA A 831 -21.32 -45.94 -2.93
#